data_AF-A0A3A0AHB5-F1
#
_entry.id   AF-A0A3A0AHB5-F1
#
_cell.length_a   1.000
_cell.length_b   1.000
_cell.length_c   1.000
_cell.angle_alpha   90.00
_cell.angle_beta   90.00
_cell.angle_gamma   90.00
#
_symmetry.space_group_name_H-M   'P 1'
#
loop_
_entity.id
_entity.type
_entity.pdbx_description
1 polymer ?
#
loop_
_entity_poly.entity_id
_entity_poly.type
_entity_poly.pdbx_seq_one_letter_code
_entity_poly.pdbx_strand_id
1 'polypeptide(L)'
;MDSQATFGVWLKGRRKAFDLTQAELAQQVGCAEVTLRKMEANARRPSKLIAVRLAELLQIAPDERAAFVRFARGERSGLPPAGAPESVASHRWRPSQPPSNLPAQLTPLIGRDRELTAIQRSILHEGSRLLTLVGPPGVGKTRLALAAARELVAHFADGVFFVPLATLRDPALVPAVICQTLGQQENGLSATNRLKQYLDDKHLLLVLDNVEHLLAAAPGVVEWLAACAWLHVLVTSRAALRVRAERQFPVSPLALPDLTYLPETEALAHYGAVALLVERAQAVDPTFALTAENAAAVATLCVRLDGLPLAIELIAARVKLLPPSALLAQLEGKHGVHLLLESDGPQDSLPQHQTLGYAIDWSYVLLTPAEQRLFVRLSVFAGGFTLATAEAVGCADGFPAFDLFTGVASLLDKNLIYQQAGSDGEPRFLMLETIHEYARERLAVAGEIDRLQQRHAELFLRLAEEAAPHLQGAGQQRWLECLTAEHDNLRAALAWAVASQATEIAARLGAALWHFWYIRGHYEEGWLWLQRLLALADQPAQRAPLLYGLGMLARRHSDYMAAIRYFEESCVLFRALGDQRGIASALRGLGFIHHVQHDLARARQRLEEALGLFRQLDDSEGAAVALANLGYIARGQNDMVQAETYFQASLALRRRTGNQHGVANVLGALAYSAIAAGEYAQARRYAQESLELSQALGNQNGIGTALNILGVITFAEGDYPTAHERHMKALKLGQETGDRSLQPSATARLGASALKLNDYEGAYTFLTEALTFFQTSDMKRELARTLGYIAGLALAQGQPQKALQLAGAAAQLRLVLDFCELPYEQAEFDQTEAAARRLLDEETAATAWAAGQAMSVEQAVHCALTLKPES
;
A
#
# COMPACT_ATOMS: atom_id res chain seq x y z
N MET A 1 -26.94 37.63 5.45
CA MET A 1 -28.26 38.18 5.81
C MET A 1 -28.08 38.96 7.09
N ASP A 2 -28.33 40.27 7.02
CA ASP A 2 -27.99 41.26 8.03
C ASP A 2 -28.49 40.92 9.44
N SER A 3 -27.60 41.04 10.43
CA SER A 3 -27.96 40.99 11.84
C SER A 3 -28.89 42.16 12.13
N GLN A 4 -30.19 41.91 12.34
CA GLN A 4 -31.11 42.94 12.80
C GLN A 4 -30.62 43.50 14.14
N ALA A 5 -30.11 44.74 14.12
CA ALA A 5 -29.67 45.43 15.32
C ALA A 5 -30.85 45.56 16.29
N THR A 6 -30.76 44.87 17.43
CA THR A 6 -31.80 44.95 18.46
C THR A 6 -31.86 46.35 19.07
N PHE A 7 -33.03 46.77 19.53
CA PHE A 7 -33.23 48.11 20.09
C PHE A 7 -32.24 48.44 21.23
N GLY A 8 -31.94 47.48 22.10
CA GLY A 8 -31.01 47.71 23.21
C GLY A 8 -29.58 47.96 22.76
N VAL A 9 -29.12 47.24 21.72
CA VAL A 9 -27.80 47.46 21.12
C VAL A 9 -27.74 48.82 20.43
N TRP A 10 -28.78 49.15 19.66
CA TRP A 10 -28.90 50.45 19.00
C TRP A 10 -28.92 51.60 20.02
N LEU A 11 -29.71 51.48 21.10
CA LEU A 11 -29.83 52.49 22.15
C LEU A 11 -28.51 52.71 22.88
N LYS A 12 -27.78 51.64 23.20
CA LYS A 12 -26.46 51.70 23.82
C LYS A 12 -25.43 52.38 22.92
N GLY A 13 -25.46 52.07 21.62
CA GLY A 13 -24.60 52.71 20.62
C GLY A 13 -24.89 54.20 20.50
N ARG A 14 -26.17 54.58 20.37
CA ARG A 14 -26.59 55.98 20.23
C ARG A 14 -26.31 56.78 21.50
N ARG A 15 -26.60 56.24 22.69
CA ARG A 15 -26.26 56.92 23.95
C ARG A 15 -24.77 57.24 24.05
N LYS A 16 -23.90 56.28 23.70
CA LYS A 16 -22.45 56.48 23.69
C LYS A 16 -22.02 57.52 22.65
N ALA A 17 -22.68 57.58 21.50
CA ALA A 17 -22.38 58.60 20.48
C ALA A 17 -22.70 60.03 20.95
N PHE A 18 -23.66 60.18 21.86
CA PHE A 18 -23.97 61.45 22.53
C PHE A 18 -23.16 61.66 23.83
N ASP A 19 -22.21 60.77 24.12
CA ASP A 19 -21.35 60.77 25.32
C ASP A 19 -22.10 60.84 26.66
N LEU A 20 -23.30 60.25 26.71
CA LEU A 20 -24.14 60.22 27.90
C LEU A 20 -23.91 58.94 28.71
N THR A 21 -23.89 59.03 30.05
CA THR A 21 -23.95 57.87 30.93
C THR A 21 -25.37 57.28 31.01
N GLN A 22 -25.49 56.04 31.51
CA GLN A 22 -26.81 55.42 31.70
C GLN A 22 -27.67 56.21 32.70
N ALA A 23 -27.05 56.76 33.76
CA ALA A 23 -27.73 57.59 34.74
C ALA A 23 -28.27 58.89 34.13
N GLU A 24 -27.45 59.59 33.32
CA GLU A 24 -27.83 60.87 32.70
C GLU A 24 -28.96 60.69 31.69
N LEU A 25 -28.87 59.70 30.80
CA LEU A 25 -29.94 59.46 29.84
C LEU A 25 -31.23 59.02 30.54
N ALA A 26 -31.14 58.20 31.60
CA ALA A 26 -32.31 57.79 32.36
C ALA A 26 -33.00 58.98 33.05
N GLN A 27 -32.22 59.89 33.64
CA GLN A 27 -32.72 61.13 34.24
C GLN A 27 -33.42 62.03 33.21
N GLN A 28 -32.81 62.23 32.03
CA GLN A 28 -33.38 63.07 30.98
C GLN A 28 -34.67 62.49 30.38
N VAL A 29 -34.74 61.16 30.24
CA VAL A 29 -35.95 60.47 29.77
C VAL A 29 -37.06 60.45 30.83
N GLY A 30 -36.68 60.55 32.11
CA GLY A 30 -37.57 60.48 33.27
C GLY A 30 -37.87 59.04 33.69
N CYS A 31 -36.87 58.14 33.64
CA CYS A 31 -36.99 56.77 34.14
C CYS A 31 -35.82 56.41 35.07
N ALA A 32 -35.96 55.36 35.87
CA ALA A 32 -34.88 54.90 36.74
C ALA A 32 -33.72 54.28 35.91
N GLU A 33 -32.47 54.49 36.30
CA GLU A 33 -31.27 53.99 35.60
C GLU A 33 -31.31 52.47 35.35
N VAL A 34 -31.77 51.70 36.34
CA VAL A 34 -31.96 50.24 36.22
C VAL A 34 -32.93 49.89 35.08
N THR A 35 -33.91 50.75 34.81
CA THR A 35 -34.85 50.55 33.70
C THR A 35 -34.16 50.79 32.36
N LEU A 36 -33.33 51.82 32.23
CA LEU A 36 -32.54 52.08 31.02
C LEU A 36 -31.53 50.94 30.77
N ARG A 37 -30.83 50.47 31.81
CA ARG A 37 -29.91 49.33 31.72
C ARG A 37 -30.62 48.05 31.23
N LYS A 38 -31.84 47.79 31.71
CA LYS A 38 -32.66 46.66 31.23
C LYS A 38 -33.13 46.86 29.78
N MET A 39 -33.33 48.10 29.31
CA MET A 39 -33.64 48.39 27.90
C MET A 39 -32.43 48.14 26.99
N GLU A 40 -31.22 48.57 27.39
CA GLU A 40 -29.98 48.31 26.63
C GLU A 40 -29.63 46.83 26.56
N ALA A 41 -29.95 46.07 27.60
CA ALA A 41 -29.81 44.61 27.62
C ALA A 41 -30.95 43.87 26.87
N ASN A 42 -31.89 44.59 26.25
CA ASN A 42 -33.13 44.07 25.64
C ASN A 42 -34.04 43.28 26.59
N ALA A 43 -33.79 43.30 27.90
CA ALA A 43 -34.58 42.61 28.91
C ALA A 43 -35.94 43.32 29.20
N ARG A 44 -36.10 44.58 28.77
CA ARG A 44 -37.35 45.33 28.92
C ARG A 44 -37.55 46.31 27.75
N ARG A 45 -38.77 46.38 27.21
CA ARG A 45 -39.12 47.36 26.16
C ARG A 45 -39.62 48.68 26.78
N PRO A 46 -39.30 49.84 26.18
CA PRO A 46 -39.83 51.11 26.64
C PRO A 46 -41.34 51.23 26.43
N SER A 47 -42.00 51.97 27.32
CA SER A 47 -43.40 52.38 27.10
C SER A 47 -43.49 53.38 25.95
N LYS A 48 -44.67 53.58 25.36
CA LYS A 48 -44.87 54.54 24.26
C LYS A 48 -44.36 55.94 24.63
N LEU A 49 -44.65 56.39 25.86
CA LEU A 49 -44.21 57.68 26.38
C LEU A 49 -42.69 57.78 26.48
N ILE A 50 -42.02 56.73 26.99
CA ILE A 50 -40.56 56.69 27.09
C ILE A 50 -39.92 56.63 25.70
N ALA A 51 -40.49 55.88 24.76
CA ALA A 51 -39.99 55.80 23.40
C ALA A 51 -40.10 57.14 22.65
N VAL A 52 -41.18 57.90 22.84
CA VAL A 52 -41.32 59.25 22.24
C VAL A 52 -40.27 60.20 22.81
N ARG A 53 -40.06 60.21 24.14
CA ARG A 53 -39.02 61.04 24.76
C ARG A 53 -37.61 60.67 24.32
N LEU A 54 -37.34 59.37 24.17
CA LEU A 54 -36.07 58.90 23.62
C LEU A 54 -35.87 59.39 22.17
N ALA A 55 -36.93 59.43 21.36
CA ALA A 55 -36.85 59.94 19.99
C ALA A 55 -36.47 61.43 19.96
N GLU A 56 -37.01 62.21 20.90
CA GLU A 56 -36.71 63.64 21.02
C GLU A 56 -35.29 63.89 21.52
N LEU A 57 -34.88 63.23 22.61
CA LEU A 57 -33.56 63.40 23.22
C LEU A 57 -32.42 62.90 22.34
N LEU A 58 -32.64 61.82 21.59
CA LEU A 58 -31.66 61.27 20.66
C LEU A 58 -31.74 61.90 19.26
N GLN A 59 -32.49 63.01 19.14
CA GLN A 59 -32.62 63.83 17.94
C GLN A 59 -33.05 63.06 16.68
N ILE A 60 -34.04 62.17 16.83
CA ILE A 60 -34.64 61.48 15.68
C ILE A 60 -35.51 62.48 14.89
N ALA A 61 -35.33 62.47 13.56
CA ALA A 61 -36.03 63.35 12.62
C ALA A 61 -37.56 63.23 12.78
N PRO A 62 -38.34 64.33 12.77
CA PRO A 62 -39.76 64.33 13.10
C PRO A 62 -40.61 63.33 12.30
N ASP A 63 -40.30 63.17 11.02
CA ASP A 63 -40.93 62.24 10.08
C ASP A 63 -40.60 60.76 10.38
N GLU A 64 -39.47 60.48 11.04
CA GLU A 64 -39.03 59.13 11.41
C GLU A 64 -39.44 58.70 12.83
N ARG A 65 -39.90 59.64 13.68
CA ARG A 65 -40.23 59.35 15.09
C ARG A 65 -41.29 58.26 15.25
N ALA A 66 -42.28 58.22 14.35
CA ALA A 66 -43.32 57.19 14.37
C ALA A 66 -42.75 55.79 14.08
N ALA A 67 -41.79 55.68 13.16
CA ALA A 67 -41.09 54.43 12.87
C ALA A 67 -40.18 54.02 14.05
N PHE A 68 -39.45 54.98 14.62
CA PHE A 68 -38.61 54.76 15.79
C PHE A 68 -39.39 54.23 17.00
N VAL A 69 -40.56 54.81 17.31
CA VAL A 69 -41.39 54.35 18.45
C VAL A 69 -41.85 52.90 18.24
N ARG A 70 -42.18 52.50 17.01
CA ARG A 70 -42.54 51.11 16.68
C ARG A 70 -41.34 50.16 16.84
N PHE A 71 -40.17 50.57 16.34
CA PHE A 71 -38.91 49.83 16.50
C PHE A 71 -38.53 49.64 17.98
N ALA A 72 -38.58 50.72 18.76
CA ALA A 72 -38.29 50.70 20.19
C ALA A 72 -39.19 49.72 20.95
N ARG A 73 -40.46 49.64 20.54
CA ARG A 73 -41.46 48.74 21.13
C ARG A 73 -41.42 47.31 20.58
N GLY A 74 -40.60 47.04 19.56
CA GLY A 74 -40.40 45.69 19.00
C GLY A 74 -41.45 45.27 17.97
N GLU A 75 -42.16 46.22 17.36
CA GLU A 75 -43.09 45.92 16.25
C GLU A 75 -42.28 45.64 14.96
N ARG A 76 -42.58 44.52 14.29
CA ARG A 76 -41.75 43.90 13.22
C ARG A 76 -41.49 44.77 11.98
N SER A 77 -42.19 45.89 11.79
CA SER A 77 -42.05 46.76 10.62
C SER A 77 -41.29 48.07 10.87
N GLY A 78 -40.68 48.27 12.05
CA GLY A 78 -39.85 49.44 12.33
C GLY A 78 -38.37 49.18 12.03
N LEU A 79 -37.83 49.73 10.94
CA LEU A 79 -36.38 49.80 10.69
C LEU A 79 -35.75 50.91 11.57
N PRO A 80 -34.49 50.76 12.02
CA PRO A 80 -33.80 51.85 12.72
C PRO A 80 -33.63 53.07 11.79
N PRO A 81 -33.89 54.30 12.26
CA PRO A 81 -33.78 55.51 11.42
C PRO A 81 -32.35 55.67 10.87
N ALA A 82 -32.25 55.84 9.55
CA ALA A 82 -31.01 55.83 8.79
C ALA A 82 -30.43 57.25 8.74
N GLY A 83 -29.73 57.67 9.80
CA GLY A 83 -29.14 59.01 9.85
C GLY A 83 -27.97 59.16 10.82
N ALA A 84 -26.74 58.92 10.32
CA ALA A 84 -25.56 59.80 10.48
C ALA A 84 -24.35 59.23 9.71
N PRO A 85 -23.44 60.11 9.20
CA PRO A 85 -22.56 59.85 8.07
C PRO A 85 -21.23 59.16 8.47
N GLU A 86 -20.71 58.36 7.55
CA GLU A 86 -19.38 57.76 7.58
C GLU A 86 -18.26 58.82 7.51
N SER A 87 -17.09 58.44 8.02
CA SER A 87 -15.78 59.14 7.97
C SER A 87 -15.45 60.06 9.16
N VAL A 88 -14.62 59.60 10.11
CA VAL A 88 -13.14 59.77 10.18
C VAL A 88 -12.62 59.04 11.44
N ALA A 89 -11.43 58.43 11.31
CA ALA A 89 -10.54 57.90 12.36
C ALA A 89 -10.73 56.43 12.82
N SER A 90 -9.95 55.58 12.16
CA SER A 90 -9.57 54.23 12.55
C SER A 90 -8.85 54.17 13.90
N HIS A 91 -9.59 53.87 14.96
CA HIS A 91 -9.06 53.06 16.06
C HIS A 91 -9.65 51.67 15.95
N ARG A 92 -8.80 50.72 15.52
CA ARG A 92 -9.10 49.29 15.46
C ARG A 92 -9.47 48.81 16.87
N TRP A 93 -10.76 48.77 17.16
CA TRP A 93 -11.32 47.98 18.24
C TRP A 93 -11.04 46.51 17.88
N ARG A 94 -9.95 45.93 18.39
CA ARG A 94 -9.78 44.47 18.39
C ARG A 94 -10.85 43.92 19.36
N PRO A 95 -11.73 42.98 18.96
CA PRO A 95 -12.45 42.20 19.96
C PRO A 95 -11.39 41.57 20.88
N SER A 96 -11.55 41.72 22.20
CA SER A 96 -10.64 41.12 23.17
C SER A 96 -10.63 39.60 22.97
N GLN A 97 -9.61 39.08 22.30
CA GLN A 97 -9.41 37.64 22.18
C GLN A 97 -9.19 37.06 23.59
N PRO A 98 -9.70 35.87 23.87
CA PRO A 98 -9.38 35.16 25.11
C PRO A 98 -7.86 35.05 25.31
N PRO A 99 -7.36 35.11 26.55
CA PRO A 99 -5.93 35.09 26.82
C PRO A 99 -5.29 33.79 26.32
N SER A 100 -4.12 33.87 25.69
CA SER A 100 -3.40 32.70 25.20
C SER A 100 -1.89 32.94 25.13
N ASN A 101 -1.09 31.92 25.44
CA ASN A 101 0.38 31.90 25.33
C ASN A 101 0.88 30.90 24.27
N LEU A 102 0.01 30.45 23.36
CA LEU A 102 0.37 29.43 22.36
C LEU A 102 1.54 29.92 21.48
N PRO A 103 2.65 29.18 21.39
CA PRO A 103 3.78 29.52 20.53
C PRO A 103 3.35 29.73 19.08
N ALA A 104 3.96 30.70 18.37
CA ALA A 104 3.77 30.91 16.94
C ALA A 104 4.23 29.67 16.13
N GLN A 105 3.52 29.34 15.05
CA GLN A 105 3.81 28.21 14.16
C GLN A 105 4.03 28.89 12.83
N LEU A 106 5.30 29.02 12.47
CA LEU A 106 5.73 29.82 11.33
C LEU A 106 5.56 29.06 10.01
N THR A 107 5.18 27.79 10.09
CA THR A 107 5.05 26.88 8.96
C THR A 107 3.70 26.15 9.06
N PRO A 108 2.99 25.96 7.94
CA PRO A 108 1.66 25.36 7.94
C PRO A 108 1.70 23.90 8.41
N LEU A 109 0.59 23.42 8.97
CA LEU A 109 0.41 22.01 9.29
C LEU A 109 -0.14 21.28 8.06
N ILE A 110 0.62 20.34 7.50
CA ILE A 110 0.28 19.66 6.24
C ILE A 110 -0.30 18.27 6.54
N GLY A 111 -1.40 17.92 5.86
CA GLY A 111 -1.95 16.56 5.85
C GLY A 111 -2.65 16.12 7.14
N ARG A 112 -3.17 17.05 7.96
CA ARG A 112 -3.68 16.79 9.32
C ARG A 112 -5.11 17.31 9.56
N ASP A 113 -5.83 17.72 8.52
CA ASP A 113 -7.17 18.34 8.65
C ASP A 113 -8.20 17.44 9.33
N ARG A 114 -8.16 16.14 9.01
CA ARG A 114 -9.06 15.14 9.61
C ARG A 114 -8.82 14.99 11.11
N GLU A 115 -7.56 15.01 11.53
CA GLU A 115 -7.17 14.86 12.93
C GLU A 115 -7.51 16.12 13.73
N LEU A 116 -7.26 17.31 13.19
CA LEU A 116 -7.70 18.57 13.79
C LEU A 116 -9.21 18.57 14.04
N THR A 117 -10.00 18.21 13.02
CA THR A 117 -11.46 18.13 13.12
C THR A 117 -11.89 17.11 14.20
N ALA A 118 -11.20 15.97 14.28
CA ALA A 118 -11.51 14.93 15.26
C ALA A 118 -11.16 15.36 16.71
N ILE A 119 -10.02 16.04 16.90
CA ILE A 119 -9.61 16.60 18.20
C ILE A 119 -10.62 17.65 18.66
N GLN A 120 -11.00 18.58 17.77
CA GLN A 120 -12.02 19.60 18.06
C GLN A 120 -13.34 18.95 18.47
N ARG A 121 -13.83 17.96 17.70
CA ARG A 121 -15.08 17.25 18.01
C ARG A 121 -15.02 16.56 19.37
N SER A 122 -13.91 15.90 19.67
CA SER A 122 -13.70 15.19 20.94
C SER A 122 -13.79 16.12 22.16
N ILE A 123 -13.20 17.32 22.05
CA ILE A 123 -13.18 18.34 23.11
C ILE A 123 -14.52 19.08 23.21
N LEU A 124 -15.10 19.53 22.09
CA LEU A 124 -16.28 20.41 22.09
C LEU A 124 -17.62 19.68 22.17
N HIS A 125 -17.74 18.50 21.57
CA HIS A 125 -19.03 17.84 21.37
C HIS A 125 -19.19 16.55 22.17
N GLU A 126 -18.10 15.82 22.38
CA GLU A 126 -18.13 14.51 23.04
C GLU A 126 -17.84 14.60 24.54
N GLY A 127 -17.62 15.81 25.07
CA GLY A 127 -17.45 16.08 26.49
C GLY A 127 -16.14 15.56 27.09
N SER A 128 -15.14 15.25 26.26
CA SER A 128 -13.85 14.71 26.73
C SER A 128 -13.02 15.83 27.36
N ARG A 129 -12.90 15.82 28.69
CA ARG A 129 -12.14 16.84 29.44
C ARG A 129 -10.65 16.53 29.59
N LEU A 130 -10.22 15.31 29.28
CA LEU A 130 -8.82 14.90 29.18
C LEU A 130 -8.61 14.13 27.87
N LEU A 131 -7.86 14.73 26.95
CA LEU A 131 -7.49 14.11 25.68
C LEU A 131 -5.96 13.99 25.61
N THR A 132 -5.44 12.78 25.41
CA THR A 132 -4.00 12.54 25.26
C THR A 132 -3.69 12.17 23.81
N LEU A 133 -2.89 12.98 23.13
CA LEU A 133 -2.31 12.65 21.83
C LEU A 133 -1.15 11.68 22.04
N VAL A 134 -1.28 10.45 21.53
CA VAL A 134 -0.33 9.35 21.70
C VAL A 134 0.23 8.94 20.33
N GLY A 135 1.53 8.62 20.23
CA GLY A 135 2.12 8.19 18.96
C GLY A 135 3.65 8.22 18.95
N PRO A 136 4.29 7.73 17.87
CA PRO A 136 5.75 7.55 17.80
C PRO A 136 6.53 8.88 17.89
N PRO A 137 7.84 8.83 18.20
CA PRO A 137 8.71 10.01 18.14
C PRO A 137 8.73 10.60 16.71
N GLY A 138 8.78 11.93 16.60
CA GLY A 138 8.82 12.60 15.30
C GLY A 138 7.48 12.67 14.52
N VAL A 139 6.40 12.05 15.02
CA VAL A 139 5.09 12.03 14.33
C VAL A 139 4.35 13.38 14.28
N GLY A 140 4.80 14.36 15.09
CA GLY A 140 4.26 15.72 15.08
C GLY A 140 3.21 16.04 16.16
N LYS A 141 3.10 15.24 17.24
CA LYS A 141 2.12 15.43 18.34
C LYS A 141 2.04 16.88 18.87
N THR A 142 3.19 17.49 19.19
CA THR A 142 3.27 18.87 19.70
C THR A 142 2.74 19.88 18.68
N ARG A 143 3.08 19.73 17.39
CA ARG A 143 2.59 20.61 16.33
C ARG A 143 1.08 20.47 16.14
N LEU A 144 0.57 19.24 16.17
CA LEU A 144 -0.86 18.94 16.08
C LEU A 144 -1.64 19.52 17.28
N ALA A 145 -1.15 19.32 18.51
CA ALA A 145 -1.79 19.85 19.71
C ALA A 145 -1.86 21.38 19.71
N LEU A 146 -0.77 22.05 19.33
CA LEU A 146 -0.73 23.51 19.23
C LEU A 146 -1.66 24.05 18.13
N ALA A 147 -1.76 23.36 16.99
CA ALA A 147 -2.69 23.75 15.93
C ALA A 147 -4.14 23.59 16.37
N ALA A 148 -4.51 22.45 16.98
CA ALA A 148 -5.84 22.24 17.53
C ALA A 148 -6.18 23.26 18.62
N ALA A 149 -5.24 23.53 19.54
CA ALA A 149 -5.41 24.50 20.61
C ALA A 149 -5.71 25.91 20.09
N ARG A 150 -5.13 26.32 18.97
CA ARG A 150 -5.41 27.62 18.33
C ARG A 150 -6.83 27.74 17.80
N GLU A 151 -7.31 26.71 17.12
CA GLU A 151 -8.68 26.69 16.58
C GLU A 151 -9.72 26.69 17.71
N LEU A 152 -9.32 26.19 18.88
CA LEU A 152 -10.14 26.15 20.08
C LEU A 152 -10.14 27.46 20.90
N VAL A 153 -9.25 28.43 20.64
CA VAL A 153 -9.13 29.66 21.44
C VAL A 153 -10.47 30.39 21.60
N ALA A 154 -11.27 30.49 20.54
CA ALA A 154 -12.56 31.19 20.58
C ALA A 154 -13.61 30.50 21.47
N HIS A 155 -13.40 29.23 21.85
CA HIS A 155 -14.35 28.43 22.61
C HIS A 155 -14.09 28.45 24.12
N PHE A 156 -12.88 28.83 24.56
CA PHE A 156 -12.49 28.88 25.97
C PHE A 156 -12.39 30.32 26.47
N ALA A 157 -13.41 30.77 27.21
CA ALA A 157 -13.58 32.17 27.63
C ALA A 157 -12.44 32.69 28.51
N ASP A 158 -11.87 31.80 29.35
CA ASP A 158 -10.76 32.12 30.24
C ASP A 158 -9.39 31.74 29.67
N GLY A 159 -9.35 31.29 28.41
CA GLY A 159 -8.14 31.17 27.61
C GLY A 159 -7.63 29.76 27.35
N VAL A 160 -6.55 29.70 26.57
CA VAL A 160 -5.86 28.46 26.19
C VAL A 160 -4.36 28.61 26.44
N PHE A 161 -3.80 27.73 27.26
CA PHE A 161 -2.42 27.84 27.74
C PHE A 161 -1.58 26.60 27.44
N PHE A 162 -0.41 26.80 26.81
CA PHE A 162 0.61 25.79 26.57
C PHE A 162 1.63 25.75 27.71
N VAL A 163 1.91 24.55 28.21
CA VAL A 163 2.82 24.26 29.31
C VAL A 163 3.88 23.26 28.80
N PRO A 164 5.08 23.72 28.41
CA PRO A 164 6.15 22.83 28.00
C PRO A 164 6.78 22.13 29.22
N LEU A 165 6.72 20.80 29.27
CA LEU A 165 7.26 20.03 30.40
C LEU A 165 8.56 19.28 30.07
N ALA A 166 9.08 19.40 28.85
CA ALA A 166 10.26 18.66 28.37
C ALA A 166 11.51 18.76 29.27
N THR A 167 11.72 19.88 29.97
CA THR A 167 12.90 20.12 30.82
C THR A 167 12.68 19.71 32.27
N LEU A 168 11.46 19.33 32.65
CA LEU A 168 11.09 19.02 34.02
C LEU A 168 11.34 17.54 34.32
N ARG A 169 11.96 17.21 35.45
CA ARG A 169 12.23 15.81 35.83
C ARG A 169 11.40 15.30 37.00
N ASP A 170 10.92 16.21 37.84
CA ASP A 170 10.16 15.89 39.05
C ASP A 170 8.65 16.11 38.82
N PRO A 171 7.82 15.05 38.84
CA PRO A 171 6.37 15.13 38.72
C PRO A 171 5.70 16.05 39.75
N ALA A 172 6.29 16.21 40.95
CA ALA A 172 5.72 17.03 42.02
C ALA A 172 5.74 18.54 41.69
N LEU A 173 6.58 18.96 40.74
CA LEU A 173 6.74 20.36 40.35
C LEU A 173 5.78 20.81 39.23
N VAL A 174 5.05 19.87 38.60
CA VAL A 174 4.08 20.18 37.52
C VAL A 174 3.06 21.26 37.92
N PRO A 175 2.40 21.22 39.11
CA PRO A 175 1.44 22.26 39.49
C PRO A 175 2.07 23.65 39.59
N ALA A 176 3.35 23.73 40.01
CA ALA A 176 4.07 24.99 40.13
C ALA A 176 4.38 25.62 38.76
N VAL A 177 4.80 24.80 37.80
CA VAL A 177 5.05 25.24 36.41
C VAL A 177 3.75 25.72 35.74
N ILE A 178 2.62 25.05 36.01
CA ILE A 178 1.32 25.50 35.50
C ILE A 178 0.92 26.84 36.14
N CYS A 179 1.06 26.99 37.46
CA CYS A 179 0.79 28.26 38.15
C CYS A 179 1.63 29.42 37.57
N GLN A 180 2.93 29.18 37.33
CA GLN A 180 3.82 30.17 36.72
C GLN A 180 3.35 30.55 35.31
N THR A 181 2.95 29.55 34.51
CA THR A 181 2.43 29.75 33.14
C THR A 181 1.14 30.58 33.13
N LEU A 182 0.28 30.39 34.14
CA LEU A 182 -0.96 31.15 34.36
C LEU A 182 -0.74 32.50 35.06
N GLY A 183 0.52 32.89 35.33
CA GLY A 183 0.87 34.16 35.97
C GLY A 183 0.50 34.26 37.45
N GLN A 184 0.30 33.13 38.14
CA GLN A 184 -0.09 33.09 39.56
C GLN A 184 1.12 33.31 40.48
N GLN A 185 1.01 34.29 41.38
CA GLN A 185 2.03 34.61 42.39
C GLN A 185 1.97 33.66 43.59
N GLU A 186 3.06 33.58 44.35
CA GLU A 186 3.11 32.78 45.58
C GLU A 186 2.31 33.43 46.72
N ASN A 187 1.44 32.65 47.37
CA ASN A 187 0.50 33.15 48.37
C ASN A 187 0.34 32.23 49.60
N GLY A 188 1.39 31.46 49.95
CA GLY A 188 1.42 30.59 51.14
C GLY A 188 0.65 29.26 51.03
N LEU A 189 -0.19 29.09 50.00
CA LEU A 189 -0.80 27.82 49.64
C LEU A 189 0.17 26.94 48.82
N SER A 190 0.02 25.62 48.92
CA SER A 190 0.68 24.67 48.02
C SER A 190 0.26 24.93 46.56
N ALA A 191 1.17 24.68 45.62
CA ALA A 191 0.92 24.94 44.19
C ALA A 191 -0.34 24.24 43.66
N THR A 192 -0.60 23.01 44.12
CA THR A 192 -1.82 22.25 43.78
C THR A 192 -3.10 22.93 44.24
N ASN A 193 -3.14 23.46 45.47
CA ASN A 193 -4.33 24.13 46.01
C ASN A 193 -4.55 25.49 45.35
N ARG A 194 -3.47 26.22 45.05
CA ARG A 194 -3.54 27.48 44.31
C ARG A 194 -4.09 27.27 42.90
N LEU A 195 -3.63 26.21 42.22
CA LEU A 195 -4.11 25.87 40.90
C LEU A 195 -5.61 25.55 40.91
N LYS A 196 -6.08 24.72 41.86
CA LYS A 196 -7.52 24.42 42.01
C LYS A 196 -8.35 25.67 42.27
N GLN A 197 -7.90 26.52 43.21
CA GLN A 197 -8.60 27.76 43.54
C GLN A 197 -8.70 28.69 42.32
N TYR A 198 -7.64 28.76 41.50
CA TYR A 198 -7.64 29.58 40.29
C TYR A 198 -8.54 29.02 39.19
N LEU A 199 -8.62 27.69 39.04
CA LEU A 199 -9.34 27.03 37.94
C LEU A 199 -10.82 26.74 38.23
N ASP A 200 -11.28 26.87 39.48
CA ASP A 200 -12.62 26.47 39.93
C ASP A 200 -13.77 27.04 39.08
N ASP A 201 -13.71 28.35 38.77
CA ASP A 201 -14.73 29.07 38.00
C ASP A 201 -14.32 29.38 36.54
N LYS A 202 -13.22 28.75 36.06
CA LYS A 202 -12.60 29.08 34.76
C LYS A 202 -12.90 28.08 33.66
N HIS A 203 -13.38 28.58 32.53
CA HIS A 203 -13.52 27.81 31.30
C HIS A 203 -12.23 27.90 30.47
N LEU A 204 -11.29 26.98 30.73
CA LEU A 204 -9.91 27.04 30.30
C LEU A 204 -9.43 25.71 29.70
N LEU A 205 -8.58 25.77 28.67
CA LEU A 205 -7.86 24.62 28.11
C LEU A 205 -6.37 24.69 28.44
N LEU A 206 -5.85 23.65 29.10
CA LEU A 206 -4.41 23.46 29.32
C LEU A 206 -3.85 22.47 28.29
N VAL A 207 -2.78 22.85 27.61
CA VAL A 207 -2.01 21.98 26.72
C VAL A 207 -0.71 21.59 27.43
N LEU A 208 -0.62 20.36 27.92
CA LEU A 208 0.57 19.83 28.61
C LEU A 208 1.43 19.06 27.61
N ASP A 209 2.64 19.54 27.35
CA ASP A 209 3.51 18.98 26.31
C ASP A 209 4.63 18.11 26.87
N ASN A 210 4.84 16.93 26.26
CA ASN A 210 5.85 15.92 26.60
C ASN A 210 5.66 15.26 27.98
N VAL A 211 4.47 14.79 28.31
CA VAL A 211 4.19 14.21 29.64
C VAL A 211 4.78 12.78 29.83
N GLU A 212 5.35 12.14 28.80
CA GLU A 212 5.84 10.75 28.87
C GLU A 212 6.84 10.43 29.99
N HIS A 213 7.61 11.41 30.46
CA HIS A 213 8.59 11.24 31.54
C HIS A 213 8.03 11.62 32.93
N LEU A 214 6.79 12.13 32.97
CA LEU A 214 6.09 12.59 34.18
C LEU A 214 4.77 11.85 34.38
N LEU A 215 4.66 10.59 33.92
CA LEU A 215 3.42 9.81 34.05
C LEU A 215 2.94 9.69 35.50
N ALA A 216 3.86 9.74 36.47
CA ALA A 216 3.51 9.78 37.90
C ALA A 216 2.72 11.05 38.33
N ALA A 217 2.69 12.10 37.52
CA ALA A 217 1.85 13.29 37.74
C ALA A 217 0.38 13.11 37.29
N ALA A 218 0.07 12.03 36.54
CA ALA A 218 -1.26 11.80 35.97
C ALA A 218 -2.42 11.79 37.00
N PRO A 219 -2.27 11.24 38.23
CA PRO A 219 -3.33 11.30 39.24
C PRO A 219 -3.70 12.74 39.64
N GLY A 220 -2.73 13.66 39.66
CA GLY A 220 -2.97 15.08 39.95
C GLY A 220 -3.82 15.77 38.88
N VAL A 221 -3.66 15.39 37.61
CA VAL A 221 -4.50 15.90 36.51
C VAL A 221 -5.95 15.51 36.70
N VAL A 222 -6.22 14.27 37.11
CA VAL A 222 -7.57 13.78 37.43
C VAL A 222 -8.16 14.55 38.61
N GLU A 223 -7.35 14.81 39.64
CA GLU A 223 -7.76 15.59 40.81
C GLU A 223 -8.20 17.01 40.44
N TRP A 224 -7.53 17.67 39.49
CA TRP A 224 -7.92 19.00 39.00
C TRP A 224 -9.20 18.95 38.17
N LEU A 225 -9.34 17.96 37.30
CA LEU A 225 -10.55 17.78 36.49
C LEU A 225 -11.78 17.51 37.35
N ALA A 226 -11.61 16.77 38.46
CA ALA A 226 -12.68 16.52 39.42
C ALA A 226 -13.05 17.78 40.22
N ALA A 227 -12.07 18.61 40.58
CA ALA A 227 -12.29 19.83 41.35
C ALA A 227 -12.88 20.98 40.51
N CYS A 228 -12.44 21.14 39.26
CA CYS A 228 -12.75 22.32 38.45
C CYS A 228 -13.61 21.92 37.24
N ALA A 229 -14.93 22.13 37.28
CA ALA A 229 -15.87 21.54 36.32
C ALA A 229 -15.68 21.97 34.84
N TRP A 230 -15.06 23.13 34.60
CA TRP A 230 -14.91 23.73 33.27
C TRP A 230 -13.49 23.61 32.69
N LEU A 231 -12.58 22.94 33.39
CA LEU A 231 -11.21 22.68 32.93
C LEU A 231 -11.19 21.59 31.86
N HIS A 232 -10.46 21.85 30.77
CA HIS A 232 -10.09 20.84 29.78
C HIS A 232 -8.56 20.72 29.71
N VAL A 233 -8.06 19.51 29.47
CA VAL A 233 -6.64 19.22 29.38
C VAL A 233 -6.36 18.42 28.11
N LEU A 234 -5.51 18.98 27.24
CA LEU A 234 -4.92 18.31 26.08
C LEU A 234 -3.48 17.95 26.42
N VAL A 235 -3.12 16.68 26.32
CA VAL A 235 -1.79 16.19 26.66
C VAL A 235 -1.10 15.68 25.40
N THR A 236 0.17 15.99 25.20
CA THR A 236 1.02 15.25 24.26
C THR A 236 1.90 14.29 25.03
N SER A 237 1.87 13.02 24.64
CA SER A 237 2.72 12.02 25.25
C SER A 237 3.08 10.92 24.26
N ARG A 238 4.22 10.26 24.48
CA ARG A 238 4.57 9.01 23.79
C ARG A 238 3.92 7.79 24.40
N ALA A 239 3.30 7.89 25.58
CA ALA A 239 2.62 6.79 26.24
C ALA A 239 1.30 7.28 26.85
N ALA A 240 0.35 6.37 27.05
CA ALA A 240 -0.88 6.70 27.75
C ALA A 240 -0.61 7.07 29.22
N LEU A 241 -1.40 8.00 29.76
CA LEU A 241 -1.37 8.38 31.18
C LEU A 241 -1.96 7.28 32.08
N ARG A 242 -2.79 6.39 31.51
CA ARG A 242 -3.44 5.25 32.18
C ARG A 242 -4.36 5.66 33.32
N VAL A 243 -5.13 6.73 33.12
CA VAL A 243 -6.15 7.19 34.08
C VAL A 243 -7.55 7.04 33.50
N ARG A 244 -8.57 6.79 34.34
CA ARG A 244 -9.95 6.52 33.87
C ARG A 244 -10.59 7.66 33.08
N ALA A 245 -10.20 8.91 33.37
CA ALA A 245 -10.72 10.08 32.68
C ALA A 245 -10.06 10.32 31.32
N GLU A 246 -8.97 9.60 30.99
CA GLU A 246 -8.21 9.79 29.78
C GLU A 246 -8.95 9.26 28.56
N ARG A 247 -9.07 10.12 27.55
CA ARG A 247 -9.36 9.69 26.19
C ARG A 247 -8.09 9.73 25.36
N GLN A 248 -7.70 8.61 24.80
CA GLN A 248 -6.51 8.52 23.96
C GLN A 248 -6.87 8.87 22.51
N PHE A 249 -6.01 9.66 21.88
CA PHE A 249 -6.09 10.00 20.46
C PHE A 249 -4.78 9.53 19.79
N PRO A 250 -4.78 8.40 19.08
CA PRO A 250 -3.59 7.92 18.38
C PRO A 250 -3.29 8.84 17.19
N VAL A 251 -2.04 9.31 17.12
CA VAL A 251 -1.51 10.13 16.02
C VAL A 251 -0.68 9.22 15.12
N SER A 252 -1.21 8.92 13.95
CA SER A 252 -0.54 8.09 12.94
C SER A 252 0.52 8.89 12.17
N PRO A 253 1.51 8.24 11.55
CA PRO A 253 2.33 8.89 10.53
C PRO A 253 1.49 9.48 9.38
N LEU A 254 2.09 10.37 8.58
CA LEU A 254 1.40 10.98 7.44
C LEU A 254 1.05 9.92 6.39
N ALA A 255 -0.03 10.15 5.66
CA ALA A 255 -0.47 9.25 4.61
C ALA A 255 0.62 9.03 3.55
N LEU A 256 0.87 7.76 3.22
CA LEU A 256 1.88 7.30 2.28
C LEU A 256 1.24 6.76 0.99
N PRO A 257 1.87 6.96 -0.18
CA PRO A 257 1.44 6.34 -1.43
C PRO A 257 1.78 4.85 -1.48
N ASP A 258 1.00 4.08 -2.24
CA ASP A 258 1.33 2.70 -2.60
C ASP A 258 2.38 2.70 -3.73
N LEU A 259 3.55 2.11 -3.50
CA LEU A 259 4.63 2.05 -4.48
C LEU A 259 4.33 1.08 -5.62
N THR A 260 3.41 0.14 -5.42
CA THR A 260 3.00 -0.82 -6.46
C THR A 260 2.14 -0.15 -7.53
N TYR A 261 1.33 0.84 -7.11
CA TYR A 261 0.43 1.59 -7.98
C TYR A 261 0.57 3.09 -7.69
N LEU A 262 1.65 3.68 -8.21
CA LEU A 262 1.87 5.11 -8.05
C LEU A 262 0.82 5.90 -8.85
N PRO A 263 0.06 6.80 -8.21
CA PRO A 263 -0.86 7.67 -8.90
C PRO A 263 -0.13 8.74 -9.71
N GLU A 264 -0.85 9.43 -10.60
CA GLU A 264 -0.30 10.58 -11.34
C GLU A 264 0.26 11.65 -10.40
N THR A 265 1.24 12.41 -10.87
CA THR A 265 2.01 13.38 -10.07
C THR A 265 1.15 14.36 -9.28
N GLU A 266 0.03 14.81 -9.86
CA GLU A 266 -0.91 15.73 -9.19
C GLU A 266 -1.60 15.05 -8.00
N ALA A 267 -2.09 13.82 -8.16
CA ALA A 267 -2.67 13.04 -7.07
C ALA A 267 -1.63 12.64 -6.03
N LEU A 268 -0.40 12.34 -6.45
CA LEU A 268 0.72 12.02 -5.55
C LEU A 268 1.07 13.20 -4.63
N ALA A 269 1.00 14.44 -5.13
CA ALA A 269 1.23 15.65 -4.35
C ALA A 269 0.21 15.85 -3.21
N HIS A 270 -0.93 15.17 -3.21
CA HIS A 270 -1.94 15.28 -2.15
C HIS A 270 -1.69 14.34 -0.96
N TYR A 271 -0.74 13.39 -1.06
CA TYR A 271 -0.34 12.57 0.07
C TYR A 271 0.42 13.42 1.08
N GLY A 272 0.01 13.40 2.35
CA GLY A 272 0.56 14.29 3.38
C GLY A 272 2.08 14.25 3.50
N ALA A 273 2.69 13.06 3.36
CA ALA A 273 4.14 12.89 3.40
C ALA A 273 4.85 13.54 2.20
N VAL A 274 4.31 13.37 0.99
CA VAL A 274 4.82 13.99 -0.25
C VAL A 274 4.62 15.50 -0.20
N ALA A 275 3.40 15.93 0.18
CA ALA A 275 3.03 17.24 0.73
C ALA A 275 4.18 17.96 1.43
N LEU A 276 4.54 17.38 2.57
CA LEU A 276 5.52 17.93 3.47
C LEU A 276 6.92 17.93 2.85
N LEU A 277 7.33 16.85 2.17
CA LEU A 277 8.65 16.81 1.54
C LEU A 277 8.81 17.91 0.50
N VAL A 278 7.83 18.08 -0.39
CA VAL A 278 7.86 19.10 -1.46
C VAL A 278 7.94 20.50 -0.86
N GLU A 279 7.08 20.81 0.12
CA GLU A 279 7.03 22.13 0.71
C GLU A 279 8.31 22.45 1.53
N ARG A 280 8.87 21.46 2.24
CA ARG A 280 10.15 21.61 2.95
C ARG A 280 11.34 21.72 2.00
N ALA A 281 11.34 20.98 0.89
CA ALA A 281 12.37 21.04 -0.13
C ALA A 281 12.36 22.42 -0.82
N GLN A 282 11.18 22.94 -1.15
CA GLN A 282 11.00 24.28 -1.73
C GLN A 282 11.49 25.41 -0.80
N ALA A 283 11.38 25.23 0.51
CA ALA A 283 11.90 26.19 1.48
C ALA A 283 13.43 26.32 1.45
N VAL A 284 14.15 25.28 1.00
CA VAL A 284 15.63 25.25 0.94
C VAL A 284 16.16 25.42 -0.49
N ASP A 285 15.43 24.91 -1.48
CA ASP A 285 15.65 25.10 -2.91
C ASP A 285 14.32 25.53 -3.59
N PRO A 286 14.14 26.84 -3.84
CA PRO A 286 12.93 27.37 -4.47
C PRO A 286 12.64 26.83 -5.88
N THR A 287 13.62 26.19 -6.53
CA THR A 287 13.45 25.62 -7.87
C THR A 287 12.92 24.19 -7.84
N PHE A 288 12.84 23.57 -6.65
CA PHE A 288 12.35 22.22 -6.51
C PHE A 288 10.86 22.09 -6.85
N ALA A 289 10.55 21.19 -7.76
CA ALA A 289 9.18 20.82 -8.12
C ALA A 289 9.05 19.30 -8.20
N LEU A 290 7.87 18.78 -7.87
CA LEU A 290 7.52 17.40 -8.10
C LEU A 290 7.26 17.21 -9.61
N THR A 291 8.05 16.38 -10.27
CA THR A 291 7.97 16.09 -11.71
C THR A 291 7.73 14.59 -11.92
N ALA A 292 7.28 14.21 -13.12
CA ALA A 292 7.13 12.79 -13.46
C ALA A 292 8.44 11.99 -13.30
N GLU A 293 9.60 12.63 -13.50
CA GLU A 293 10.92 12.01 -13.38
C GLU A 293 11.34 11.74 -11.93
N ASN A 294 10.96 12.62 -11.00
CA ASN A 294 11.36 12.48 -9.58
C ASN A 294 10.25 11.91 -8.68
N ALA A 295 9.01 11.79 -9.18
CA ALA A 295 7.84 11.35 -8.42
C ALA A 295 8.06 9.99 -7.73
N ALA A 296 8.58 9.01 -8.45
CA ALA A 296 8.85 7.68 -7.90
C ALA A 296 9.93 7.70 -6.79
N ALA A 297 10.97 8.50 -6.96
CA ALA A 297 12.02 8.65 -5.95
C ALA A 297 11.49 9.36 -4.68
N VAL A 298 10.69 10.42 -4.84
CA VAL A 298 10.06 11.15 -3.73
C VAL A 298 9.07 10.27 -2.98
N ALA A 299 8.25 9.49 -3.69
CA ALA A 299 7.33 8.53 -3.08
C ALA A 299 8.09 7.47 -2.27
N THR A 300 9.12 6.88 -2.87
CA THR A 300 9.96 5.88 -2.21
C THR A 300 10.65 6.46 -0.97
N LEU A 301 11.18 7.69 -1.04
CA LEU A 301 11.74 8.38 0.12
C LEU A 301 10.71 8.54 1.24
N CYS A 302 9.51 9.03 0.94
CA CYS A 302 8.46 9.20 1.95
C CYS A 302 8.10 7.89 2.64
N VAL A 303 8.00 6.79 1.86
CA VAL A 303 7.70 5.45 2.38
C VAL A 303 8.84 4.93 3.26
N ARG A 304 10.10 5.10 2.85
CA ARG A 304 11.28 4.71 3.66
C ARG A 304 11.43 5.52 4.94
N LEU A 305 10.90 6.74 4.97
CA LEU A 305 10.89 7.61 6.15
C LEU A 305 9.64 7.39 7.01
N ASP A 306 8.90 6.30 6.78
CA ASP A 306 7.71 5.89 7.52
C ASP A 306 6.58 6.93 7.55
N GLY A 307 6.61 7.95 6.67
CA GLY A 307 5.69 9.08 6.73
C GLY A 307 5.87 9.96 7.99
N LEU A 308 7.00 9.85 8.69
CA LEU A 308 7.30 10.64 9.90
C LEU A 308 7.65 12.08 9.53
N PRO A 309 6.88 13.10 9.97
CA PRO A 309 7.14 14.49 9.63
C PRO A 309 8.56 14.95 9.92
N LEU A 310 9.12 14.61 11.08
CA LEU A 310 10.49 15.00 11.45
C LEU A 310 11.54 14.38 10.51
N ALA A 311 11.39 13.11 10.15
CA ALA A 311 12.31 12.44 9.23
C ALA A 311 12.27 13.06 7.83
N ILE A 312 11.06 13.38 7.36
CA ILE A 312 10.83 14.08 6.09
C ILE A 312 11.44 15.48 6.10
N GLU A 313 11.26 16.25 7.17
CA GLU A 313 11.84 17.58 7.32
C GLU A 313 13.38 17.55 7.24
N LEU A 314 14.02 16.57 7.89
CA LEU A 314 15.48 16.40 7.89
C LEU A 314 16.02 15.99 6.51
N ILE A 315 15.33 15.10 5.78
CA ILE A 315 15.73 14.72 4.41
C ILE A 315 15.49 15.87 3.42
N ALA A 316 14.35 16.55 3.52
CA ALA A 316 14.01 17.64 2.61
C ALA A 316 15.03 18.79 2.67
N ALA A 317 15.63 19.04 3.84
CA ALA A 317 16.70 20.02 3.99
C ALA A 317 17.96 19.73 3.16
N ARG A 318 18.13 18.49 2.68
CA ARG A 318 19.31 18.03 1.92
C ARG A 318 19.11 18.00 0.42
N VAL A 319 17.90 18.29 -0.06
CA VAL A 319 17.58 18.30 -1.51
C VAL A 319 18.45 19.30 -2.29
N LYS A 320 18.91 20.37 -1.64
CA LYS A 320 19.86 21.33 -2.22
C LYS A 320 21.25 20.73 -2.50
N LEU A 321 21.63 19.68 -1.79
CA LEU A 321 22.94 19.02 -1.95
C LEU A 321 22.85 17.81 -2.88
N LEU A 322 21.77 17.05 -2.80
CA LEU A 322 21.58 15.81 -3.53
C LEU A 322 20.14 15.71 -4.06
N PRO A 323 19.93 15.32 -5.33
CA PRO A 323 18.59 15.08 -5.86
C PRO A 323 17.93 13.87 -5.15
N PRO A 324 16.58 13.76 -5.19
CA PRO A 324 15.85 12.69 -4.51
C PRO A 324 16.35 11.26 -4.79
N SER A 325 16.74 10.96 -6.04
CA SER A 325 17.28 9.65 -6.41
C SER A 325 18.63 9.34 -5.77
N ALA A 326 19.50 10.35 -5.60
CA ALA A 326 20.79 10.19 -4.94
C ALA A 326 20.63 10.07 -3.42
N LEU A 327 19.68 10.80 -2.83
CA LEU A 327 19.31 10.65 -1.41
C LEU A 327 18.78 9.24 -1.14
N LEU A 328 17.94 8.71 -2.03
CA LEU A 328 17.44 7.35 -1.93
C LEU A 328 18.58 6.32 -1.99
N ALA A 329 19.48 6.44 -2.97
CA ALA A 329 20.63 5.54 -3.09
C ALA A 329 21.55 5.58 -1.85
N GLN A 330 21.67 6.71 -1.17
CA GLN A 330 22.41 6.80 0.09
C GLN A 330 21.69 6.12 1.26
N LEU A 331 20.36 6.27 1.35
CA LEU A 331 19.55 5.54 2.34
C LEU A 331 19.59 4.02 2.12
N GLU A 332 19.77 3.57 0.88
CA GLU A 332 19.93 2.14 0.53
C GLU A 332 21.34 1.60 0.76
N GLY A 333 22.32 2.47 1.02
CA GLY A 333 23.72 2.10 1.22
C GLY A 333 24.05 1.64 2.64
N LYS A 334 25.29 1.20 2.85
CA LYS A 334 25.80 0.69 4.16
C LYS A 334 25.71 1.68 5.34
N HIS A 335 25.42 2.95 5.09
CA HIS A 335 25.33 4.01 6.11
C HIS A 335 23.91 4.57 6.30
N GLY A 336 22.87 3.96 5.71
CA GLY A 336 21.42 4.08 6.03
C GLY A 336 20.88 5.41 6.61
N VAL A 337 19.93 5.28 7.56
CA VAL A 337 19.30 6.39 8.32
C VAL A 337 20.30 7.07 9.27
N HIS A 338 21.54 6.59 9.41
CA HIS A 338 22.60 7.24 10.20
C HIS A 338 22.80 8.72 9.82
N LEU A 339 22.62 9.03 8.53
CA LEU A 339 22.58 10.40 8.01
C LEU A 339 21.51 11.29 8.68
N LEU A 340 20.40 10.72 9.14
CA LEU A 340 19.31 11.39 9.86
C LEU A 340 19.49 11.37 11.38
N LEU A 341 20.23 10.39 11.91
CA LEU A 341 20.51 10.26 13.34
C LEU A 341 21.51 11.31 13.84
N GLU A 342 22.47 11.71 12.99
CA GLU A 342 23.56 12.66 13.31
C GLU A 342 23.37 14.07 12.72
N SER A 343 22.27 14.34 12.01
CA SER A 343 22.02 15.68 11.43
C SER A 343 21.43 16.64 12.44
N ASP A 344 22.09 17.77 12.66
CA ASP A 344 21.51 18.89 13.41
C ASP A 344 20.25 19.42 12.68
N GLY A 345 19.10 19.28 13.32
CA GLY A 345 17.87 19.97 12.94
C GLY A 345 17.95 21.49 13.19
N PRO A 346 16.84 22.23 13.00
CA PRO A 346 16.83 23.67 13.20
C PRO A 346 17.33 24.05 14.61
N GLN A 347 18.27 25.00 14.69
CA GLN A 347 18.89 25.45 15.96
C GLN A 347 17.86 25.96 16.98
N ASP A 348 16.70 26.42 16.51
CA ASP A 348 15.60 26.95 17.32
C ASP A 348 14.68 25.86 17.92
N SER A 349 15.00 24.57 17.73
CA SER A 349 14.24 23.43 18.27
C SER A 349 14.89 22.84 19.52
N LEU A 350 14.09 22.26 20.43
CA LEU A 350 14.61 21.54 21.61
C LEU A 350 15.53 20.39 21.17
N PRO A 351 16.60 20.05 21.93
CA PRO A 351 17.56 18.99 21.55
C PRO A 351 16.91 17.66 21.11
N GLN A 352 15.83 17.27 21.80
CA GLN A 352 15.05 16.08 21.49
C GLN A 352 14.23 16.11 20.19
N HIS A 353 14.12 17.27 19.55
CA HIS A 353 13.48 17.47 18.25
C HIS A 353 14.50 17.85 17.16
N GLN A 354 15.80 17.93 17.49
CA GLN A 354 16.85 18.29 16.54
C GLN A 354 17.23 17.12 15.64
N THR A 355 17.36 15.89 16.16
CA THR A 355 17.64 14.72 15.33
C THR A 355 16.66 13.59 15.62
N LEU A 356 16.33 12.78 14.60
CA LEU A 356 15.49 11.60 14.79
C LEU A 356 16.18 10.60 15.75
N GLY A 357 17.51 10.54 15.69
CA GLY A 357 18.33 9.72 16.58
C GLY A 357 18.21 10.13 18.04
N TYR A 358 18.24 11.42 18.37
CA TYR A 358 18.06 11.89 19.74
C TYR A 358 16.63 11.62 20.25
N ALA A 359 15.62 11.76 19.38
CA ALA A 359 14.23 11.46 19.74
C ALA A 359 14.03 9.96 20.08
N ILE A 360 14.64 9.06 19.31
CA ILE A 360 14.59 7.62 19.56
C ILE A 360 15.47 7.24 20.75
N ASP A 361 16.70 7.78 20.84
CA ASP A 361 17.64 7.55 21.95
C ASP A 361 17.05 7.92 23.30
N TRP A 362 16.35 9.06 23.37
CA TRP A 362 15.61 9.45 24.57
C TRP A 362 14.51 8.45 24.94
N SER A 363 13.80 7.88 23.95
CA SER A 363 12.80 6.83 24.20
C SER A 363 13.44 5.54 24.70
N TYR A 364 14.63 5.22 24.19
CA TYR A 364 15.42 4.05 24.57
C TYR A 364 15.97 4.17 26.00
N VAL A 365 16.48 5.34 26.40
CA VAL A 365 17.01 5.57 27.77
C VAL A 365 15.92 5.47 28.84
N LEU A 366 14.65 5.75 28.50
CA LEU A 366 13.51 5.60 29.41
C LEU A 366 13.05 4.15 29.60
N LEU A 367 13.56 3.21 28.80
CA LEU A 367 13.28 1.78 28.97
C LEU A 367 14.07 1.19 30.14
N THR A 368 13.49 0.21 30.82
CA THR A 368 14.24 -0.62 31.77
C THR A 368 15.30 -1.45 31.03
N PRO A 369 16.36 -1.94 31.71
CA PRO A 369 17.39 -2.75 31.06
C PRO A 369 16.84 -4.01 30.36
N ALA A 370 15.78 -4.62 30.91
CA ALA A 370 15.12 -5.77 30.28
C ALA A 370 14.38 -5.39 28.99
N GLU A 371 13.68 -4.25 29.00
CA GLU A 371 12.98 -3.72 27.82
C GLU A 371 13.94 -3.24 26.75
N GLN A 372 15.06 -2.60 27.11
CA GLN A 372 16.12 -2.21 26.18
C GLN A 372 16.67 -3.43 25.44
N ARG A 373 17.00 -4.49 26.18
CA ARG A 373 17.50 -5.73 25.58
C ARG A 373 16.46 -6.37 24.67
N LEU A 374 15.19 -6.44 25.09
CA LEU A 374 14.11 -6.96 24.25
C LEU A 374 13.94 -6.14 22.96
N PHE A 375 13.83 -4.82 23.08
CA PHE A 375 13.69 -3.88 21.96
C PHE A 375 14.80 -4.07 20.90
N VAL A 376 16.04 -4.16 21.37
CA VAL A 376 17.22 -4.35 20.51
C VAL A 376 17.26 -5.74 19.88
N ARG A 377 16.82 -6.80 20.59
CA ARG A 377 16.76 -8.16 20.02
C ARG A 377 15.66 -8.33 18.97
N LEU A 378 14.53 -7.63 19.13
CA LEU A 378 13.42 -7.68 18.17
C LEU A 378 13.78 -7.06 16.82
N SER A 379 14.83 -6.24 16.73
CA SER A 379 15.32 -5.68 15.47
C SER A 379 16.04 -6.69 14.55
N VAL A 380 16.04 -7.98 14.91
CA VAL A 380 16.52 -9.04 14.02
C VAL A 380 15.47 -9.40 12.96
N PHE A 381 14.18 -9.10 13.22
CA PHE A 381 13.08 -9.43 12.33
C PHE A 381 12.84 -8.35 11.27
N ALA A 382 12.85 -8.76 10.00
CA ALA A 382 12.45 -7.91 8.88
C ALA A 382 10.96 -8.13 8.57
N GLY A 383 10.16 -7.06 8.52
CA GLY A 383 8.70 -7.18 8.31
C GLY A 383 7.91 -7.63 9.55
N GLY A 384 8.49 -7.44 10.73
CA GLY A 384 7.83 -7.70 12.02
C GLY A 384 7.87 -9.16 12.48
N PHE A 385 7.17 -9.42 13.59
CA PHE A 385 7.21 -10.69 14.31
C PHE A 385 5.88 -11.03 14.99
N THR A 386 5.70 -12.31 15.33
CA THR A 386 4.66 -12.78 16.25
C THR A 386 5.29 -13.05 17.61
N LEU A 387 4.49 -13.22 18.67
CA LEU A 387 5.02 -13.58 19.98
C LEU A 387 5.82 -14.90 19.94
N ALA A 388 5.33 -15.89 19.19
CA ALA A 388 5.99 -17.18 19.05
C ALA A 388 7.38 -17.06 18.37
N THR A 389 7.50 -16.25 17.31
CA THR A 389 8.80 -16.05 16.66
C THR A 389 9.75 -15.23 17.54
N ALA A 390 9.24 -14.18 18.20
CA ALA A 390 10.01 -13.39 19.16
C ALA A 390 10.54 -14.21 20.35
N GLU A 391 9.76 -15.18 20.84
CA GLU A 391 10.20 -16.09 21.89
C GLU A 391 11.34 -17.00 21.39
N ALA A 392 11.15 -17.61 20.22
CA ALA A 392 12.09 -18.56 19.62
C ALA A 392 13.47 -17.94 19.32
N VAL A 393 13.52 -16.67 18.90
CA VAL A 393 14.76 -15.98 18.55
C VAL A 393 15.28 -15.12 19.71
N GLY A 394 14.41 -14.32 20.32
CA GLY A 394 14.79 -13.25 21.24
C GLY A 394 14.95 -13.66 22.70
N CYS A 395 14.37 -14.78 23.16
CA CYS A 395 14.30 -15.11 24.60
C CYS A 395 15.08 -16.37 25.01
N ALA A 396 15.63 -17.12 24.07
CA ALA A 396 16.07 -18.49 24.31
C ALA A 396 17.44 -18.66 25.02
N ASP A 397 17.95 -17.63 25.73
CA ASP A 397 19.21 -17.65 26.51
C ASP A 397 19.01 -17.29 28.00
N GLY A 398 17.92 -17.77 28.60
CA GLY A 398 17.68 -17.55 30.04
C GLY A 398 17.27 -16.12 30.36
N PHE A 399 16.34 -15.56 29.57
CA PHE A 399 15.64 -14.33 29.93
C PHE A 399 14.95 -14.54 31.30
N PRO A 400 15.40 -13.86 32.38
CA PRO A 400 14.90 -14.17 33.71
C PRO A 400 13.53 -13.52 33.89
N ALA A 401 12.46 -14.34 33.95
CA ALA A 401 11.12 -14.02 34.47
C ALA A 401 10.47 -12.68 34.03
N PHE A 402 10.98 -12.01 32.99
CA PHE A 402 10.28 -10.94 32.32
C PHE A 402 9.44 -11.60 31.25
N ASP A 403 8.14 -11.59 31.48
CA ASP A 403 7.17 -12.13 30.55
C ASP A 403 7.29 -11.37 29.22
N LEU A 404 7.65 -12.06 28.13
CA LEU A 404 7.77 -11.49 26.78
C LEU A 404 6.52 -10.68 26.43
N PHE A 405 5.35 -11.17 26.84
CA PHE A 405 4.09 -10.48 26.64
C PHE A 405 4.06 -9.13 27.37
N THR A 406 4.47 -9.08 28.64
CA THR A 406 4.64 -7.83 29.40
C THR A 406 5.64 -6.87 28.73
N GLY A 407 6.72 -7.40 28.17
CA GLY A 407 7.71 -6.63 27.42
C GLY A 407 7.17 -6.01 26.14
N VAL A 408 6.53 -6.82 25.30
CA VAL A 408 5.89 -6.39 24.05
C VAL A 408 4.77 -5.39 24.35
N ALA A 409 3.95 -5.64 25.37
CA ALA A 409 2.93 -4.70 25.83
C ALA A 409 3.54 -3.35 26.23
N SER A 410 4.65 -3.36 26.98
CA SER A 410 5.36 -2.13 27.36
C SER A 410 5.92 -1.37 26.16
N LEU A 411 6.48 -2.07 25.16
CA LEU A 411 6.99 -1.44 23.93
C LEU A 411 5.86 -0.86 23.07
N LEU A 412 4.69 -1.52 23.02
CA LEU A 412 3.47 -0.98 22.38
C LEU A 412 2.99 0.28 23.10
N ASP A 413 2.89 0.22 24.43
CA ASP A 413 2.45 1.34 25.26
C ASP A 413 3.37 2.56 25.11
N LYS A 414 4.65 2.34 24.82
CA LYS A 414 5.67 3.37 24.55
C LYS A 414 5.81 3.73 23.07
N ASN A 415 4.97 3.17 22.19
CA ASN A 415 4.96 3.38 20.74
C ASN A 415 6.32 3.14 20.05
N LEU A 416 7.07 2.15 20.53
CA LEU A 416 8.31 1.68 19.89
C LEU A 416 8.04 0.54 18.89
N ILE A 417 6.92 -0.14 19.08
CA ILE A 417 6.36 -1.13 18.15
C ILE A 417 4.86 -0.83 17.98
N TYR A 418 4.26 -1.32 16.92
CA TYR A 418 2.82 -1.23 16.68
C TYR A 418 2.25 -2.58 16.26
N GLN A 419 0.96 -2.75 16.49
CA GLN A 419 0.24 -3.99 16.20
C GLN A 419 -0.55 -3.85 14.89
N GLN A 420 -0.40 -4.85 14.01
CA GLN A 420 -1.21 -5.04 12.82
C GLN A 420 -2.00 -6.36 12.95
N ALA A 421 -3.19 -6.40 12.37
CA ALA A 421 -3.95 -7.64 12.26
C ALA A 421 -3.17 -8.64 11.37
N GLY A 422 -2.84 -9.81 11.91
CA GLY A 422 -2.24 -10.90 11.14
C GLY A 422 -3.30 -11.72 10.38
N SER A 423 -2.83 -12.57 9.47
CA SER A 423 -3.67 -13.39 8.58
C SER A 423 -4.52 -14.44 9.31
N ASP A 424 -4.04 -14.95 10.46
CA ASP A 424 -4.69 -16.02 11.22
C ASP A 424 -5.34 -15.54 12.53
N GLY A 425 -5.57 -14.23 12.67
CA GLY A 425 -6.06 -13.62 13.92
C GLY A 425 -4.99 -13.49 15.01
N GLU A 426 -3.77 -13.99 14.79
CA GLU A 426 -2.61 -13.66 15.64
C GLU A 426 -2.12 -12.23 15.35
N PRO A 427 -1.80 -11.44 16.39
CA PRO A 427 -1.29 -10.10 16.21
C PRO A 427 0.14 -10.12 15.67
N ARG A 428 0.39 -9.33 14.62
CA ARG A 428 1.75 -9.08 14.11
C ARG A 428 2.26 -7.77 14.68
N PHE A 429 3.46 -7.78 15.23
CA PHE A 429 4.12 -6.60 15.77
C PHE A 429 5.18 -6.10 14.80
N LEU A 430 5.20 -4.80 14.58
CA LEU A 430 6.06 -4.14 13.61
C LEU A 430 6.84 -3.02 14.30
N MET A 431 8.03 -2.77 13.79
CA MET A 431 8.84 -1.61 14.11
C MET A 431 8.82 -0.69 12.89
N LEU A 432 8.69 0.62 13.11
CA LEU A 432 8.94 1.59 12.04
C LEU A 432 10.41 1.42 11.60
N GLU A 433 10.71 1.52 10.32
CA GLU A 433 12.05 1.23 9.77
C GLU A 433 13.12 2.08 10.46
N THR A 434 12.80 3.35 10.73
CA THR A 434 13.67 4.28 11.46
C THR A 434 14.00 3.82 12.90
N ILE A 435 13.02 3.22 13.59
CA ILE A 435 13.21 2.67 14.94
C ILE A 435 13.95 1.33 14.87
N HIS A 436 13.64 0.53 13.85
CA HIS A 436 14.26 -0.76 13.59
C HIS A 436 15.76 -0.62 13.31
N GLU A 437 16.17 0.33 12.48
CA GLU A 437 17.59 0.61 12.19
C GLU A 437 18.35 1.04 13.45
N TYR A 438 17.80 1.98 14.24
CA TYR A 438 18.40 2.40 15.51
C TYR A 438 18.56 1.22 16.48
N ALA A 439 17.52 0.38 16.61
CA ALA A 439 17.58 -0.80 17.46
C ALA A 439 18.66 -1.79 16.99
N ARG A 440 18.82 -1.94 15.68
CA ARG A 440 19.84 -2.81 15.07
C ARG A 440 21.26 -2.31 15.27
N GLU A 441 21.50 -1.00 15.23
CA GLU A 441 22.79 -0.41 15.60
C GLU A 441 23.13 -0.68 17.06
N ARG A 442 22.16 -0.51 17.97
CA ARG A 442 22.31 -0.86 19.38
C ARG A 442 22.55 -2.36 19.57
N LEU A 443 21.98 -3.22 18.71
CA LEU A 443 22.21 -4.67 18.74
C LEU A 443 23.64 -5.03 18.37
N ALA A 444 24.20 -4.37 17.36
CA ALA A 444 25.59 -4.53 16.98
C ALA A 444 26.54 -4.10 18.12
N VAL A 445 26.25 -2.97 18.79
CA VAL A 445 27.01 -2.52 19.96
C VAL A 445 26.92 -3.49 21.13
N ALA A 446 25.77 -4.14 21.32
CA ALA A 446 25.59 -5.18 22.33
C ALA A 446 26.35 -6.48 22.03
N GLY A 447 26.87 -6.66 20.81
CA GLY A 447 27.65 -7.83 20.41
C GLY A 447 26.84 -9.13 20.27
N GLU A 448 25.50 -9.05 20.21
CA GLU A 448 24.61 -10.21 20.10
C GLU A 448 24.11 -10.49 18.66
N ILE A 449 24.44 -9.61 17.70
CA ILE A 449 23.85 -9.60 16.36
C ILE A 449 24.06 -10.91 15.58
N ASP A 450 25.28 -11.44 15.52
CA ASP A 450 25.60 -12.64 14.72
C ASP A 450 24.82 -13.87 15.20
N ARG A 451 24.76 -14.05 16.53
CA ARG A 451 24.05 -15.17 17.15
C ARG A 451 22.55 -15.09 16.90
N LEU A 452 21.95 -13.90 17.00
CA LEU A 452 20.51 -13.74 16.77
C LEU A 452 20.15 -13.91 15.30
N GLN A 453 20.95 -13.38 14.39
CA GLN A 453 20.73 -13.57 12.95
C GLN A 453 20.86 -15.04 12.55
N GLN A 454 21.78 -15.80 13.14
CA GLN A 454 21.85 -17.25 12.94
C GLN A 454 20.57 -17.95 13.40
N ARG A 455 20.09 -17.66 14.62
CA ARG A 455 18.85 -18.28 15.14
C ARG A 455 17.62 -17.90 14.33
N HIS A 456 17.57 -16.65 13.88
CA HIS A 456 16.54 -16.15 12.97
C HIS A 456 16.55 -16.96 11.67
N ALA A 457 17.72 -17.11 11.02
CA ALA A 457 17.85 -17.89 9.80
C ALA A 457 17.47 -19.37 10.00
N GLU A 458 17.87 -19.99 11.12
CA GLU A 458 17.49 -21.36 11.47
C GLU A 458 15.98 -21.53 11.71
N LEU A 459 15.32 -20.54 12.33
CA LEU A 459 13.87 -20.54 12.51
C LEU A 459 13.15 -20.46 11.17
N PHE A 460 13.53 -19.52 10.31
CA PHE A 460 12.87 -19.33 9.02
C PHE A 460 13.21 -20.42 8.01
N LEU A 461 14.37 -21.09 8.14
CA LEU A 461 14.65 -22.33 7.43
C LEU A 461 13.66 -23.43 7.81
N ARG A 462 13.45 -23.67 9.11
CA ARG A 462 12.48 -24.68 9.58
C ARG A 462 11.08 -24.37 9.08
N LEU A 463 10.66 -23.10 9.13
CA LEU A 463 9.37 -22.67 8.59
C LEU A 463 9.24 -22.98 7.09
N ALA A 464 10.26 -22.65 6.30
CA ALA A 464 10.25 -22.90 4.87
C ALA A 464 10.18 -24.41 4.54
N GLU A 465 10.94 -25.23 5.26
CA GLU A 465 10.94 -26.70 5.08
C GLU A 465 9.63 -27.35 5.52
N GLU A 466 9.01 -26.86 6.59
CA GLU A 466 7.70 -27.31 7.03
C GLU A 466 6.62 -26.93 6.00
N ALA A 467 6.68 -25.72 5.45
CA ALA A 467 5.74 -25.24 4.45
C ALA A 467 5.83 -26.01 3.11
N ALA A 468 7.05 -26.32 2.66
CA ALA A 468 7.32 -26.86 1.32
C ALA A 468 6.43 -28.04 0.88
N PRO A 469 6.24 -29.13 1.67
CA PRO A 469 5.35 -30.23 1.28
C PRO A 469 3.86 -29.83 1.26
N HIS A 470 3.45 -28.88 2.12
CA HIS A 470 2.05 -28.44 2.21
C HIS A 470 1.65 -27.50 1.07
N LEU A 471 2.62 -26.88 0.38
CA LEU A 471 2.38 -26.14 -0.87
C LEU A 471 1.85 -27.01 -2.01
N GLN A 472 1.81 -28.34 -1.84
CA GLN A 472 1.31 -29.29 -2.83
C GLN A 472 0.10 -30.11 -2.31
N GLY A 473 -0.52 -29.69 -1.21
CA GLY A 473 -1.67 -30.40 -0.62
C GLY A 473 -2.76 -29.47 -0.08
N ALA A 474 -3.66 -30.02 0.74
CA ALA A 474 -4.82 -29.30 1.26
C ALA A 474 -4.51 -28.04 2.09
N GLY A 475 -3.30 -27.92 2.65
CA GLY A 475 -2.86 -26.75 3.43
C GLY A 475 -2.33 -25.58 2.59
N GLN A 476 -2.40 -25.65 1.27
CA GLN A 476 -1.71 -24.75 0.35
C GLN A 476 -2.02 -23.26 0.60
N GLN A 477 -3.30 -22.88 0.75
CA GLN A 477 -3.68 -21.49 0.98
C GLN A 477 -3.04 -20.92 2.25
N ARG A 478 -3.24 -21.60 3.38
CA ARG A 478 -2.70 -21.19 4.69
C ARG A 478 -1.17 -21.04 4.66
N TRP A 479 -0.47 -22.00 4.07
CA TRP A 479 1.00 -21.96 4.02
C TRP A 479 1.53 -20.89 3.04
N LEU A 480 0.84 -20.62 1.93
CA LEU A 480 1.17 -19.49 1.06
C LEU A 480 0.98 -18.14 1.75
N GLU A 481 -0.10 -17.98 2.51
CA GLU A 481 -0.35 -16.77 3.32
C GLU A 481 0.70 -16.61 4.41
N CYS A 482 1.06 -17.68 5.12
CA CYS A 482 2.13 -17.70 6.11
C CYS A 482 3.49 -17.28 5.52
N LEU A 483 3.93 -17.91 4.42
CA LEU A 483 5.19 -17.55 3.76
C LEU A 483 5.17 -16.13 3.19
N THR A 484 4.01 -15.63 2.75
CA THR A 484 3.86 -14.23 2.31
C THR A 484 4.07 -13.27 3.48
N ALA A 485 3.45 -13.56 4.63
CA ALA A 485 3.59 -12.73 5.81
C ALA A 485 5.04 -12.71 6.32
N GLU A 486 5.76 -13.82 6.18
CA GLU A 486 7.17 -13.96 6.57
C GLU A 486 8.18 -13.67 5.44
N HIS A 487 7.75 -13.14 4.30
CA HIS A 487 8.61 -13.01 3.11
C HIS A 487 9.84 -12.12 3.35
N ASP A 488 9.68 -11.03 4.09
CA ASP A 488 10.81 -10.14 4.42
C ASP A 488 11.78 -10.80 5.41
N ASN A 489 11.27 -11.59 6.37
CA ASN A 489 12.10 -12.41 7.24
C ASN A 489 12.86 -13.49 6.45
N LEU A 490 12.23 -14.13 5.47
CA LEU A 490 12.88 -15.11 4.58
C LEU A 490 13.98 -14.45 3.72
N ARG A 491 13.74 -13.25 3.20
CA ARG A 491 14.76 -12.44 2.51
C ARG A 491 15.94 -12.11 3.42
N ALA A 492 15.67 -11.70 4.66
CA ALA A 492 16.72 -11.41 5.64
C ALA A 492 17.55 -12.65 5.97
N ALA A 493 16.92 -13.81 6.13
CA ALA A 493 17.60 -15.08 6.35
C ALA A 493 18.49 -15.49 5.16
N LEU A 494 18.01 -15.33 3.92
CA LEU A 494 18.79 -15.56 2.70
C LEU A 494 19.99 -14.62 2.59
N ALA A 495 19.78 -13.33 2.85
CA ALA A 495 20.84 -12.32 2.82
C ALA A 495 21.93 -12.61 3.86
N TRP A 496 21.53 -12.98 5.08
CA TRP A 496 22.46 -13.42 6.12
C TRP A 496 23.24 -14.67 5.71
N ALA A 497 22.55 -15.71 5.21
CA ALA A 497 23.21 -16.96 4.82
C ALA A 497 24.27 -16.75 3.72
N VAL A 498 24.02 -15.85 2.77
CA VAL A 498 25.00 -15.45 1.74
C VAL A 498 26.18 -14.68 2.35
N ALA A 499 25.89 -13.67 3.19
CA ALA A 499 26.92 -12.82 3.80
C ALA A 499 27.84 -13.61 4.73
N SER A 500 27.28 -14.53 5.52
CA SER A 500 28.00 -15.39 6.46
C SER A 500 28.55 -16.67 5.83
N GLN A 501 28.38 -16.88 4.52
CA GLN A 501 28.81 -18.09 3.80
C GLN A 501 28.25 -19.40 4.42
N ALA A 502 27.03 -19.34 4.96
CA ALA A 502 26.35 -20.49 5.56
C ALA A 502 25.72 -21.37 4.47
N THR A 503 26.56 -22.07 3.69
CA THR A 503 26.19 -22.79 2.45
C THR A 503 25.05 -23.79 2.62
N GLU A 504 25.00 -24.51 3.75
CA GLU A 504 23.96 -25.49 4.04
C GLU A 504 22.58 -24.84 4.25
N ILE A 505 22.51 -23.79 5.08
CA ILE A 505 21.27 -23.04 5.34
C ILE A 505 20.80 -22.36 4.05
N ALA A 506 21.73 -21.73 3.34
CA ALA A 506 21.51 -21.10 2.04
C ALA A 506 20.86 -22.06 1.04
N ALA A 507 21.44 -23.24 0.85
CA ALA A 507 20.95 -24.21 -0.12
C ALA A 507 19.56 -24.76 0.24
N ARG A 508 19.34 -25.08 1.53
CA ARG A 508 18.05 -25.62 2.01
C ARG A 508 16.92 -24.58 1.93
N LEU A 509 17.19 -23.32 2.26
CA LEU A 509 16.23 -22.22 2.09
C LEU A 509 15.83 -22.06 0.62
N GLY A 510 16.81 -22.00 -0.30
CA GLY A 510 16.52 -21.90 -1.73
C GLY A 510 15.71 -23.08 -2.26
N ALA A 511 16.06 -24.30 -1.84
CA ALA A 511 15.35 -25.52 -2.21
C ALA A 511 13.91 -25.58 -1.68
N ALA A 512 13.62 -24.99 -0.52
CA ALA A 512 12.28 -24.95 0.05
C ALA A 512 11.40 -23.85 -0.58
N LEU A 513 11.98 -22.71 -0.99
CA LEU A 513 11.24 -21.50 -1.39
C LEU A 513 10.92 -21.41 -2.89
N TRP A 514 11.56 -22.17 -3.77
CA TRP A 514 11.34 -22.02 -5.22
C TRP A 514 9.87 -22.18 -5.63
N HIS A 515 9.13 -23.08 -4.99
CA HIS A 515 7.73 -23.34 -5.33
C HIS A 515 6.82 -22.21 -4.85
N PHE A 516 7.14 -21.59 -3.70
CA PHE A 516 6.46 -20.39 -3.22
C PHE A 516 6.67 -19.22 -4.20
N TRP A 517 7.92 -18.95 -4.61
CA TRP A 517 8.20 -17.92 -5.62
C TRP A 517 7.47 -18.20 -6.95
N TYR A 518 7.40 -19.46 -7.34
CA TYR A 518 6.68 -19.88 -8.54
C TYR A 518 5.17 -19.62 -8.46
N ILE A 519 4.51 -19.93 -7.35
CA ILE A 519 3.05 -19.75 -7.20
C ILE A 519 2.68 -18.27 -7.02
N ARG A 520 3.47 -17.51 -6.24
CA ARG A 520 3.19 -16.09 -5.96
C ARG A 520 3.68 -15.14 -7.06
N GLY A 521 4.37 -15.66 -8.07
CA GLY A 521 4.85 -14.87 -9.21
C GLY A 521 6.13 -14.08 -8.95
N HIS A 522 6.88 -14.39 -7.88
CA HIS A 522 8.16 -13.74 -7.55
C HIS A 522 9.32 -14.37 -8.35
N TYR A 523 9.17 -14.50 -9.67
CA TYR A 523 10.08 -15.30 -10.51
C TYR A 523 11.50 -14.73 -10.55
N GLU A 524 11.64 -13.42 -10.80
CA GLU A 524 12.94 -12.76 -10.91
C GLU A 524 13.69 -12.76 -9.57
N GLU A 525 12.96 -12.49 -8.48
CA GLU A 525 13.53 -12.54 -7.13
C GLU A 525 14.06 -13.94 -6.82
N GLY A 526 13.23 -14.96 -7.02
CA GLY A 526 13.62 -16.35 -6.78
C GLY A 526 14.79 -16.79 -7.66
N TRP A 527 14.80 -16.37 -8.92
CA TRP A 527 15.89 -16.64 -9.85
C TRP A 527 17.22 -16.06 -9.37
N LEU A 528 17.23 -14.77 -9.03
CA LEU A 528 18.43 -14.06 -8.54
C LEU A 528 18.97 -14.69 -7.26
N TRP A 529 18.09 -15.05 -6.32
CA TRP A 529 18.50 -15.74 -5.10
C TRP A 529 19.10 -17.11 -5.43
N LEU A 530 18.40 -17.97 -6.17
CA LEU A 530 18.91 -19.29 -6.48
C LEU A 530 20.25 -19.26 -7.23
N GLN A 531 20.49 -18.28 -8.11
CA GLN A 531 21.80 -18.10 -8.76
C GLN A 531 22.90 -17.77 -7.75
N ARG A 532 22.64 -16.85 -6.81
CA ARG A 532 23.60 -16.50 -5.74
C ARG A 532 23.89 -17.69 -4.83
N LEU A 533 22.86 -18.44 -4.44
CA LEU A 533 23.01 -19.62 -3.58
C LEU A 533 23.76 -20.75 -4.30
N LEU A 534 23.50 -20.95 -5.59
CA LEU A 534 24.22 -21.96 -6.39
C LEU A 534 25.72 -21.63 -6.52
N ALA A 535 26.08 -20.35 -6.58
CA ALA A 535 27.48 -19.92 -6.62
C ALA A 535 28.24 -20.20 -5.30
N LEU A 536 27.52 -20.35 -4.19
CA LEU A 536 28.07 -20.73 -2.88
C LEU A 536 28.03 -22.25 -2.62
N ALA A 537 27.25 -23.01 -3.38
CA ALA A 537 27.02 -24.42 -3.15
C ALA A 537 28.13 -25.27 -3.77
N ASP A 538 28.92 -25.91 -2.91
CA ASP A 538 30.05 -26.77 -3.31
C ASP A 538 29.66 -28.25 -3.37
N GLN A 539 28.72 -28.69 -2.55
CA GLN A 539 28.37 -30.10 -2.43
C GLN A 539 27.24 -30.51 -3.39
N PRO A 540 27.27 -31.73 -3.97
CA PRO A 540 26.19 -32.24 -4.82
C PRO A 540 24.80 -32.15 -4.18
N ALA A 541 24.70 -32.45 -2.87
CA ALA A 541 23.45 -32.42 -2.11
C ALA A 541 22.84 -31.00 -2.00
N GLN A 542 23.69 -29.97 -2.02
CA GLN A 542 23.27 -28.57 -1.99
C GLN A 542 22.92 -28.08 -3.39
N ARG A 543 23.75 -28.43 -4.39
CA ARG A 543 23.61 -27.97 -5.78
C ARG A 543 22.38 -28.55 -6.48
N ALA A 544 22.12 -29.85 -6.34
CA ALA A 544 21.06 -30.55 -7.06
C ALA A 544 19.66 -29.92 -6.92
N PRO A 545 19.16 -29.61 -5.71
CA PRO A 545 17.84 -28.99 -5.54
C PRO A 545 17.79 -27.53 -6.01
N LEU A 546 18.88 -26.77 -5.86
CA LEU A 546 18.96 -25.39 -6.35
C LEU A 546 18.89 -25.34 -7.88
N LEU A 547 19.63 -26.22 -8.56
CA LEU A 547 19.59 -26.37 -10.03
C LEU A 547 18.19 -26.75 -10.51
N TYR A 548 17.52 -27.66 -9.80
CA TYR A 548 16.13 -28.00 -10.12
C TYR A 548 15.18 -26.79 -9.97
N GLY A 549 15.30 -26.02 -8.88
CA GLY A 549 14.55 -24.78 -8.68
C GLY A 549 14.81 -23.75 -9.80
N LEU A 550 16.08 -23.57 -10.21
CA LEU A 550 16.44 -22.72 -11.33
C LEU A 550 15.82 -23.21 -12.64
N GLY A 551 15.84 -24.51 -12.91
CA GLY A 551 15.18 -25.07 -14.10
C GLY A 551 13.68 -24.76 -14.14
N MET A 552 13.01 -24.79 -12.97
CA MET A 552 11.59 -24.45 -12.86
C MET A 552 11.31 -22.97 -13.12
N LEU A 553 12.16 -22.06 -12.64
CA LEU A 553 12.02 -20.61 -12.84
C LEU A 553 12.47 -20.15 -14.23
N ALA A 554 13.55 -20.71 -14.79
CA ALA A 554 14.03 -20.47 -16.16
C ALA A 554 12.90 -20.65 -17.20
N ARG A 555 12.05 -21.64 -16.95
CA ARG A 555 10.90 -21.97 -17.79
C ARG A 555 9.93 -20.81 -17.96
N ARG A 556 9.82 -19.91 -16.97
CA ARG A 556 8.94 -18.73 -17.01
C ARG A 556 9.59 -17.55 -17.73
N HIS A 557 10.91 -17.50 -17.76
CA HIS A 557 11.67 -16.54 -18.57
C HIS A 557 11.80 -16.94 -20.05
N SER A 558 11.21 -18.08 -20.46
CA SER A 558 11.35 -18.69 -21.78
C SER A 558 12.80 -19.04 -22.17
N ASP A 559 13.72 -19.12 -21.20
CA ASP A 559 15.09 -19.60 -21.41
C ASP A 559 15.13 -21.14 -21.29
N TYR A 560 14.55 -21.80 -22.29
CA TYR A 560 14.43 -23.25 -22.32
C TYR A 560 15.78 -23.96 -22.41
N MET A 561 16.78 -23.32 -23.03
CA MET A 561 18.15 -23.83 -23.09
C MET A 561 18.81 -23.86 -21.71
N ALA A 562 18.70 -22.77 -20.93
CA ALA A 562 19.18 -22.79 -19.56
C ALA A 562 18.42 -23.80 -18.70
N ALA A 563 17.10 -23.92 -18.89
CA ALA A 563 16.27 -24.89 -18.16
C ALA A 563 16.74 -26.33 -18.40
N ILE A 564 17.02 -26.73 -19.65
CA ILE A 564 17.56 -28.06 -19.98
C ILE A 564 18.87 -28.30 -19.24
N ARG A 565 19.83 -27.37 -19.37
CA ARG A 565 21.14 -27.49 -18.71
C ARG A 565 21.00 -27.71 -17.21
N TYR A 566 20.15 -26.91 -16.55
CA TYR A 566 19.94 -27.02 -15.11
C TYR A 566 19.27 -28.34 -14.71
N PHE A 567 18.25 -28.80 -15.44
CA PHE A 567 17.62 -30.07 -15.15
C PHE A 567 18.53 -31.28 -15.44
N GLU A 568 19.37 -31.22 -16.49
CA GLU A 568 20.35 -32.27 -16.79
C GLU A 568 21.41 -32.38 -15.69
N GLU A 569 22.02 -31.26 -15.30
CA GLU A 569 23.01 -31.22 -14.21
C GLU A 569 22.38 -31.69 -12.90
N SER A 570 21.18 -31.20 -12.57
CA SER A 570 20.43 -31.63 -11.38
C SER A 570 20.15 -33.14 -11.40
N CYS A 571 19.73 -33.69 -12.54
CA CYS A 571 19.47 -35.12 -12.68
C CYS A 571 20.73 -35.97 -12.48
N VAL A 572 21.88 -35.52 -12.99
CA VAL A 572 23.16 -36.21 -12.79
C VAL A 572 23.52 -36.23 -11.30
N LEU A 573 23.38 -35.10 -10.61
CA LEU A 573 23.68 -35.02 -9.18
C LEU A 573 22.72 -35.85 -8.33
N PHE A 574 21.41 -35.82 -8.61
CA PHE A 574 20.44 -36.67 -7.91
C PHE A 574 20.71 -38.17 -8.14
N ARG A 575 21.16 -38.57 -9.34
CA ARG A 575 21.61 -39.95 -9.58
C ARG A 575 22.83 -40.32 -8.75
N ALA A 576 23.82 -39.43 -8.65
CA ALA A 576 25.01 -39.65 -7.83
C ALA A 576 24.67 -39.75 -6.33
N LEU A 577 23.65 -39.02 -5.87
CA LEU A 577 23.14 -39.05 -4.49
C LEU A 577 22.20 -40.22 -4.20
N GLY A 578 21.72 -40.94 -5.22
CA GLY A 578 20.70 -41.98 -5.07
C GLY A 578 19.30 -41.46 -4.76
N ASP A 579 19.03 -40.17 -4.92
CA ASP A 579 17.72 -39.55 -4.65
C ASP A 579 16.73 -39.82 -5.78
N GLN A 580 15.95 -40.89 -5.63
CA GLN A 580 14.93 -41.30 -6.61
C GLN A 580 13.87 -40.23 -6.88
N ARG A 581 13.47 -39.46 -5.85
CA ARG A 581 12.47 -38.40 -5.98
C ARG A 581 13.02 -37.22 -6.77
N GLY A 582 14.26 -36.83 -6.49
CA GLY A 582 15.00 -35.82 -7.23
C GLY A 582 15.18 -36.19 -8.70
N ILE A 583 15.56 -37.45 -8.99
CA ILE A 583 15.68 -37.98 -10.36
C ILE A 583 14.34 -37.85 -11.10
N ALA A 584 13.26 -38.34 -10.52
CA ALA A 584 11.92 -38.28 -11.12
C ALA A 584 11.50 -36.82 -11.40
N SER A 585 11.79 -35.90 -10.47
CA SER A 585 11.48 -34.47 -10.60
C SER A 585 12.27 -33.81 -11.74
N ALA A 586 13.56 -34.10 -11.86
CA ALA A 586 14.39 -33.57 -12.94
C ALA A 586 13.99 -34.13 -14.32
N LEU A 587 13.72 -35.44 -14.41
CA LEU A 587 13.20 -36.09 -15.64
C LEU A 587 11.86 -35.49 -16.07
N ARG A 588 10.96 -35.21 -15.12
CA ARG A 588 9.69 -34.54 -15.37
C ARG A 588 9.89 -33.12 -15.90
N GLY A 589 10.84 -32.37 -15.34
CA GLY A 589 11.26 -31.06 -15.84
C GLY A 589 11.72 -31.12 -17.30
N LEU A 590 12.66 -32.03 -17.60
CA LEU A 590 13.16 -32.27 -18.95
C LEU A 590 12.05 -32.67 -19.92
N GLY A 591 11.16 -33.57 -19.52
CA GLY A 591 10.03 -34.02 -20.34
C GLY A 591 9.13 -32.86 -20.77
N PHE A 592 8.89 -31.90 -19.88
CA PHE A 592 8.16 -30.68 -20.24
C PHE A 592 8.92 -29.81 -21.24
N ILE A 593 10.24 -29.61 -21.10
CA ILE A 593 10.97 -28.75 -22.04
C ILE A 593 11.01 -29.36 -23.44
N HIS A 594 11.23 -30.68 -23.54
CA HIS A 594 11.19 -31.39 -24.83
C HIS A 594 9.82 -31.29 -25.50
N HIS A 595 8.72 -31.23 -24.73
CA HIS A 595 7.39 -30.95 -25.27
C HIS A 595 7.32 -29.58 -25.95
N VAL A 596 7.83 -28.54 -25.29
CA VAL A 596 7.86 -27.17 -25.83
C VAL A 596 8.71 -27.10 -27.10
N GLN A 597 9.82 -27.84 -27.16
CA GLN A 597 10.67 -27.96 -28.35
C GLN A 597 10.10 -28.89 -29.44
N HIS A 598 8.89 -29.41 -29.26
CA HIS A 598 8.23 -30.35 -30.17
C HIS A 598 8.95 -31.70 -30.36
N ASP A 599 9.90 -32.08 -29.49
CA ASP A 599 10.46 -33.44 -29.43
C ASP A 599 9.57 -34.34 -28.56
N LEU A 600 8.41 -34.69 -29.11
CA LEU A 600 7.36 -35.42 -28.39
C LEU A 600 7.81 -36.84 -27.98
N ALA A 601 8.71 -37.46 -28.74
CA ALA A 601 9.22 -38.80 -28.47
C ALA A 601 10.12 -38.81 -27.22
N ARG A 602 11.12 -37.91 -27.15
CA ARG A 602 11.96 -37.80 -25.95
C ARG A 602 11.16 -37.31 -24.74
N ALA A 603 10.23 -36.38 -24.95
CA ALA A 603 9.36 -35.88 -23.90
C ALA A 603 8.57 -37.03 -23.24
N ARG A 604 7.95 -37.88 -24.06
CA ARG A 604 7.19 -39.04 -23.58
C ARG A 604 8.04 -40.02 -22.79
N GLN A 605 9.19 -40.42 -23.32
CA GLN A 605 10.09 -41.37 -22.66
C GLN A 605 10.49 -40.88 -21.26
N ARG A 606 10.87 -39.61 -21.13
CA ARG A 606 11.27 -39.01 -19.83
C ARG A 606 10.13 -38.93 -18.84
N LEU A 607 8.92 -38.61 -19.31
CA LEU A 607 7.74 -38.52 -18.46
C LEU A 607 7.23 -39.89 -17.99
N GLU A 608 7.30 -40.91 -18.84
CA GLU A 608 6.95 -42.30 -18.46
C GLU A 608 7.93 -42.86 -17.43
N GLU A 609 9.24 -42.60 -17.59
CA GLU A 609 10.27 -42.94 -16.60
C GLU A 609 9.99 -42.24 -15.25
N ALA A 610 9.73 -40.92 -15.27
CA ALA A 610 9.40 -40.15 -14.08
C ALA A 610 8.12 -40.66 -13.39
N LEU A 611 7.06 -40.97 -14.16
CA LEU A 611 5.81 -41.52 -13.62
C LEU A 611 6.02 -42.87 -12.95
N GLY A 612 6.86 -43.73 -13.52
CA GLY A 612 7.24 -45.01 -12.93
C GLY A 612 7.90 -44.83 -11.56
N LEU A 613 8.87 -43.92 -11.46
CA LEU A 613 9.55 -43.59 -10.20
C LEU A 613 8.60 -42.99 -9.16
N PHE A 614 7.76 -42.02 -9.53
CA PHE A 614 6.79 -41.44 -8.59
C PHE A 614 5.79 -42.47 -8.06
N ARG A 615 5.37 -43.43 -8.89
CA ARG A 615 4.51 -44.54 -8.44
C ARG A 615 5.22 -45.49 -7.47
N GLN A 616 6.51 -45.78 -7.70
CA GLN A 616 7.30 -46.61 -6.79
C GLN A 616 7.52 -45.94 -5.42
N LEU A 617 7.54 -44.61 -5.40
CA LEU A 617 7.71 -43.79 -4.19
C LEU A 617 6.37 -43.43 -3.50
N ASP A 618 5.24 -43.94 -4.00
CA ASP A 618 3.89 -43.54 -3.58
C ASP A 618 3.65 -42.00 -3.60
N ASP A 619 4.38 -41.29 -4.47
CA ASP A 619 4.27 -39.85 -4.64
C ASP A 619 3.10 -39.50 -5.56
N SER A 620 1.93 -39.35 -4.94
CA SER A 620 0.68 -39.06 -5.65
C SER A 620 0.70 -37.73 -6.40
N GLU A 621 1.36 -36.70 -5.87
CA GLU A 621 1.44 -35.40 -6.57
C GLU A 621 2.43 -35.48 -7.73
N GLY A 622 3.62 -36.06 -7.52
CA GLY A 622 4.59 -36.26 -8.59
C GLY A 622 3.99 -37.04 -9.76
N ALA A 623 3.24 -38.11 -9.47
CA ALA A 623 2.51 -38.87 -10.47
C ALA A 623 1.43 -38.04 -11.18
N ALA A 624 0.68 -37.21 -10.45
CA ALA A 624 -0.33 -36.33 -11.04
C ALA A 624 0.27 -35.31 -12.01
N VAL A 625 1.41 -34.70 -11.67
CA VAL A 625 2.10 -33.75 -12.57
C VAL A 625 2.60 -34.47 -13.83
N ALA A 626 3.20 -35.66 -13.67
CA ALA A 626 3.69 -36.45 -14.81
C ALA A 626 2.55 -36.85 -15.76
N LEU A 627 1.38 -37.25 -15.22
CA LEU A 627 0.18 -37.53 -15.99
C LEU A 627 -0.32 -36.29 -16.75
N ALA A 628 -0.41 -35.13 -16.09
CA ALA A 628 -0.80 -33.89 -16.78
C ALA A 628 0.15 -33.56 -17.93
N ASN A 629 1.45 -33.72 -17.73
CA ASN A 629 2.45 -33.50 -18.79
C ASN A 629 2.29 -34.50 -19.95
N LEU A 630 2.03 -35.78 -19.66
CA LEU A 630 1.72 -36.78 -20.70
C LEU A 630 0.42 -36.43 -21.46
N GLY A 631 -0.57 -35.84 -20.78
CA GLY A 631 -1.76 -35.29 -21.43
C GLY A 631 -1.43 -34.21 -22.46
N TYR A 632 -0.51 -33.29 -22.13
CA TYR A 632 -0.04 -32.29 -23.09
C TYR A 632 0.72 -32.91 -24.27
N ILE A 633 1.50 -33.99 -24.06
CA ILE A 633 2.13 -34.74 -25.15
C ILE A 633 1.07 -35.35 -26.07
N ALA A 634 0.10 -36.08 -25.51
CA ALA A 634 -0.96 -36.72 -26.28
C ALA A 634 -1.76 -35.70 -27.11
N ARG A 635 -2.10 -34.56 -26.50
CA ARG A 635 -2.72 -33.44 -27.23
C ARG A 635 -1.82 -32.90 -28.34
N GLY A 636 -0.51 -32.82 -28.08
CA GLY A 636 0.48 -32.44 -29.08
C GLY A 636 0.59 -33.40 -30.26
N GLN A 637 0.25 -34.67 -30.07
CA GLN A 637 0.14 -35.75 -31.07
C GLN A 637 -1.27 -35.88 -31.66
N ASN A 638 -2.17 -34.92 -31.35
CA ASN A 638 -3.57 -34.93 -31.75
C ASN A 638 -4.40 -36.13 -31.23
N ASP A 639 -3.90 -36.86 -30.23
CA ASP A 639 -4.62 -37.93 -29.53
C ASP A 639 -5.42 -37.34 -28.36
N MET A 640 -6.57 -36.73 -28.70
CA MET A 640 -7.43 -36.04 -27.73
C MET A 640 -8.05 -36.99 -26.70
N VAL A 641 -8.30 -38.25 -27.05
CA VAL A 641 -8.88 -39.26 -26.15
C VAL A 641 -7.88 -39.63 -25.06
N GLN A 642 -6.64 -39.89 -25.44
CA GLN A 642 -5.59 -40.21 -24.49
C GLN A 642 -5.21 -38.99 -23.65
N ALA A 643 -5.23 -37.79 -24.24
CA ALA A 643 -5.00 -36.54 -23.51
C ALA A 643 -6.03 -36.33 -22.40
N GLU A 644 -7.32 -36.47 -22.72
CA GLU A 644 -8.42 -36.38 -21.76
C GLU A 644 -8.26 -37.41 -20.62
N THR A 645 -7.93 -38.65 -20.96
CA THR A 645 -7.70 -39.73 -19.99
C THR A 645 -6.59 -39.35 -18.99
N TYR A 646 -5.47 -38.81 -19.49
CA TYR A 646 -4.36 -38.39 -18.64
C TYR A 646 -4.71 -37.18 -17.76
N PHE A 647 -5.38 -36.17 -18.31
CA PHE A 647 -5.81 -34.99 -17.55
C PHE A 647 -6.82 -35.37 -16.46
N GLN A 648 -7.82 -36.21 -16.76
CA GLN A 648 -8.78 -36.69 -15.76
C GLN A 648 -8.12 -37.50 -14.64
N ALA A 649 -7.16 -38.37 -14.98
CA ALA A 649 -6.39 -39.10 -13.98
C ALA A 649 -5.56 -38.18 -13.07
N SER A 650 -4.95 -37.13 -13.63
CA SER A 650 -4.24 -36.10 -12.88
C SER A 650 -5.17 -35.31 -11.96
N LEU A 651 -6.33 -34.88 -12.48
CA LEU A 651 -7.36 -34.16 -11.73
C LEU A 651 -7.85 -34.97 -10.53
N ALA A 652 -8.12 -36.26 -10.72
CA ALA A 652 -8.57 -37.15 -9.65
C ALA A 652 -7.53 -37.32 -8.53
N LEU A 653 -6.23 -37.40 -8.88
CA LEU A 653 -5.16 -37.43 -7.88
C LEU A 653 -5.09 -36.11 -7.09
N ARG A 654 -5.10 -34.97 -7.79
CA ARG A 654 -4.96 -33.64 -7.17
C ARG A 654 -6.15 -33.26 -6.29
N ARG A 655 -7.37 -33.65 -6.67
CA ARG A 655 -8.56 -33.49 -5.82
C ARG A 655 -8.45 -34.33 -4.54
N ARG A 656 -7.87 -35.54 -4.59
CA ARG A 656 -7.66 -36.37 -3.40
C ARG A 656 -6.59 -35.82 -2.46
N THR A 657 -5.51 -35.23 -2.99
CA THR A 657 -4.45 -34.61 -2.19
C THR A 657 -4.79 -33.20 -1.71
N GLY A 658 -5.86 -32.59 -2.26
CA GLY A 658 -6.28 -31.22 -1.94
C GLY A 658 -5.41 -30.15 -2.60
N ASN A 659 -4.67 -30.47 -3.66
CA ASN A 659 -3.80 -29.50 -4.34
C ASN A 659 -4.61 -28.59 -5.27
N GLN A 660 -5.11 -27.49 -4.73
CA GLN A 660 -5.98 -26.53 -5.45
C GLN A 660 -5.29 -25.89 -6.66
N HIS A 661 -4.03 -25.46 -6.53
CA HIS A 661 -3.24 -24.95 -7.65
C HIS A 661 -3.10 -25.99 -8.77
N GLY A 662 -2.83 -27.24 -8.38
CA GLY A 662 -2.74 -28.35 -9.31
C GLY A 662 -4.06 -28.61 -10.04
N VAL A 663 -5.19 -28.56 -9.32
CA VAL A 663 -6.53 -28.71 -9.89
C VAL A 663 -6.81 -27.61 -10.91
N ALA A 664 -6.58 -26.34 -10.56
CA ALA A 664 -6.76 -25.20 -11.48
C ALA A 664 -5.98 -25.37 -12.80
N ASN A 665 -4.69 -25.73 -12.71
CA ASN A 665 -3.85 -25.93 -13.89
C ASN A 665 -4.39 -27.03 -14.84
N VAL A 666 -4.87 -28.14 -14.29
CA VAL A 666 -5.40 -29.26 -15.10
C VAL A 666 -6.78 -28.92 -15.68
N LEU A 667 -7.62 -28.19 -14.94
CA LEU A 667 -8.89 -27.68 -15.44
C LEU A 667 -8.70 -26.76 -16.64
N GLY A 668 -7.65 -25.93 -16.66
CA GLY A 668 -7.29 -25.15 -17.85
C GLY A 668 -6.97 -26.02 -19.06
N ALA A 669 -6.27 -27.14 -18.87
CA ALA A 669 -5.98 -28.09 -19.95
C ALA A 669 -7.24 -28.79 -20.47
N LEU A 670 -8.10 -29.25 -19.56
CA LEU A 670 -9.40 -29.86 -19.86
C LEU A 670 -10.35 -28.88 -20.56
N ALA A 671 -10.31 -27.60 -20.20
CA ALA A 671 -11.08 -26.57 -20.88
C ALA A 671 -10.67 -26.46 -22.36
N TYR A 672 -9.37 -26.49 -22.67
CA TYR A 672 -8.91 -26.53 -24.07
C TYR A 672 -9.31 -27.81 -24.80
N SER A 673 -9.28 -28.98 -24.15
CA SER A 673 -9.78 -30.23 -24.74
C SER A 673 -11.28 -30.13 -25.08
N ALA A 674 -12.08 -29.57 -24.16
CA ALA A 674 -13.50 -29.34 -24.38
C ALA A 674 -13.77 -28.31 -25.49
N ILE A 675 -12.96 -27.25 -25.61
CA ILE A 675 -13.06 -26.30 -26.75
C ILE A 675 -12.76 -27.01 -28.07
N ALA A 676 -11.73 -27.86 -28.10
CA ALA A 676 -11.38 -28.63 -29.30
C ALA A 676 -12.51 -29.61 -29.70
N ALA A 677 -13.26 -30.13 -28.73
CA ALA A 677 -14.44 -30.97 -28.96
C ALA A 677 -15.73 -30.18 -29.28
N GLY A 678 -15.70 -28.84 -29.23
CA GLY A 678 -16.88 -27.99 -29.39
C GLY A 678 -17.82 -27.94 -28.17
N GLU A 679 -17.40 -28.48 -27.02
CA GLU A 679 -18.17 -28.56 -25.78
C GLU A 679 -18.03 -27.28 -24.92
N TYR A 680 -18.39 -26.12 -25.49
CA TYR A 680 -18.16 -24.80 -24.87
C TYR A 680 -18.77 -24.64 -23.46
N ALA A 681 -19.92 -25.26 -23.20
CA ALA A 681 -20.54 -25.22 -21.88
C ALA A 681 -19.69 -25.93 -20.81
N GLN A 682 -19.08 -27.07 -21.17
CA GLN A 682 -18.20 -27.81 -20.27
C GLN A 682 -16.85 -27.09 -20.13
N ALA A 683 -16.30 -26.57 -21.23
CA ALA A 683 -15.08 -25.75 -21.20
C ALA A 683 -15.22 -24.55 -20.26
N ARG A 684 -16.37 -23.86 -20.30
CA ARG A 684 -16.65 -22.73 -19.41
C ARG A 684 -16.67 -23.12 -17.95
N ARG A 685 -17.28 -24.27 -17.60
CA ARG A 685 -17.29 -24.77 -16.23
C ARG A 685 -15.88 -25.02 -15.71
N TYR A 686 -15.04 -25.69 -16.50
CA TYR A 686 -13.65 -25.93 -16.14
C TYR A 686 -12.85 -24.63 -15.99
N ALA A 687 -12.99 -23.69 -16.93
CA ALA A 687 -12.29 -22.41 -16.86
C ALA A 687 -12.74 -21.54 -15.67
N GLN A 688 -14.03 -21.57 -15.34
CA GLN A 688 -14.59 -20.84 -14.19
C GLN A 688 -14.11 -21.43 -12.85
N GLU A 689 -14.13 -22.75 -12.69
CA GLU A 689 -13.58 -23.41 -11.50
C GLU A 689 -12.08 -23.14 -11.35
N SER A 690 -11.32 -23.15 -12.46
CA SER A 690 -9.90 -22.77 -12.47
C SER A 690 -9.68 -21.32 -12.01
N LEU A 691 -10.55 -20.40 -12.42
CA LEU A 691 -10.49 -18.98 -12.04
C LEU A 691 -10.74 -18.82 -10.53
N GLU A 692 -11.79 -19.44 -10.00
CA GLU A 692 -12.17 -19.37 -8.59
C GLU A 692 -11.07 -19.91 -7.67
N LEU A 693 -10.49 -21.07 -8.02
CA LEU A 693 -9.37 -21.65 -7.28
C LEU A 693 -8.12 -20.76 -7.33
N SER A 694 -7.84 -20.17 -8.49
CA SER A 694 -6.68 -19.28 -8.64
C SER A 694 -6.86 -17.96 -7.85
N GLN A 695 -8.08 -17.43 -7.79
CA GLN A 695 -8.44 -16.27 -6.96
C GLN A 695 -8.29 -16.58 -5.47
N ALA A 696 -8.80 -17.73 -5.01
CA ALA A 696 -8.68 -18.14 -3.61
C ALA A 696 -7.21 -18.26 -3.15
N LEU A 697 -6.31 -18.67 -4.05
CA LEU A 697 -4.88 -18.80 -3.76
C LEU A 697 -4.07 -17.52 -3.97
N GLY A 698 -4.68 -16.45 -4.52
CA GLY A 698 -3.95 -15.26 -4.96
C GLY A 698 -2.95 -15.54 -6.10
N ASN A 699 -3.16 -16.60 -6.88
CA ASN A 699 -2.32 -16.96 -8.02
C ASN A 699 -2.68 -16.09 -9.24
N GLN A 700 -2.07 -14.91 -9.34
CA GLN A 700 -2.32 -13.94 -10.40
C GLN A 700 -2.15 -14.53 -11.81
N ASN A 701 -1.18 -15.45 -11.96
CA ASN A 701 -0.97 -16.10 -13.24
C ASN A 701 -2.06 -17.10 -13.61
N GLY A 702 -2.53 -17.88 -12.65
CA GLY A 702 -3.67 -18.78 -12.83
C GLY A 702 -4.94 -18.01 -13.19
N ILE A 703 -5.15 -16.84 -12.56
CA ILE A 703 -6.24 -15.91 -12.89
C ILE A 703 -6.13 -15.45 -14.35
N GLY A 704 -4.97 -14.96 -14.77
CA GLY A 704 -4.73 -14.51 -16.15
C GLY A 704 -4.93 -15.62 -17.18
N THR A 705 -4.46 -16.84 -16.88
CA THR A 705 -4.63 -18.01 -17.76
C THR A 705 -6.10 -18.39 -17.89
N ALA A 706 -6.85 -18.45 -16.78
CA ALA A 706 -8.28 -18.78 -16.80
C ALA A 706 -9.10 -17.70 -17.54
N LEU A 707 -8.78 -16.42 -17.35
CA LEU A 707 -9.39 -15.32 -18.09
C LEU A 707 -9.11 -15.40 -19.60
N ASN A 708 -7.89 -15.77 -19.99
CA ASN A 708 -7.55 -15.98 -21.39
C ASN A 708 -8.38 -17.11 -22.02
N ILE A 709 -8.56 -18.22 -21.31
CA ILE A 709 -9.40 -19.34 -21.75
C ILE A 709 -10.88 -18.92 -21.85
N LEU A 710 -11.39 -18.22 -20.85
CA LEU A 710 -12.76 -17.67 -20.88
C LEU A 710 -12.95 -16.68 -22.03
N GLY A 711 -11.92 -15.90 -22.38
CA GLY A 711 -11.90 -15.02 -23.54
C GLY A 711 -12.03 -15.80 -24.85
N VAL A 712 -11.23 -16.87 -25.01
CA VAL A 712 -11.31 -17.79 -26.16
C VAL A 712 -12.72 -18.39 -26.32
N ILE A 713 -13.34 -18.81 -25.21
CA ILE A 713 -14.70 -19.38 -25.24
C ILE A 713 -15.71 -18.32 -25.72
N THR A 714 -15.67 -17.09 -25.19
CA THR A 714 -16.58 -16.02 -25.64
C THR A 714 -16.32 -15.58 -27.07
N PHE A 715 -15.06 -15.59 -27.51
CA PHE A 715 -14.72 -15.29 -28.89
C PHE A 715 -15.38 -16.31 -29.83
N ALA A 716 -15.27 -17.60 -29.51
CA ALA A 716 -15.87 -18.68 -30.30
C ALA A 716 -17.42 -18.62 -30.33
N GLU A 717 -18.05 -18.06 -29.30
CA GLU A 717 -19.50 -17.82 -29.25
C GLU A 717 -19.95 -16.53 -29.98
N GLY A 718 -19.00 -15.70 -30.43
CA GLY A 718 -19.27 -14.45 -31.15
C GLY A 718 -19.41 -13.20 -30.28
N ASP A 719 -19.22 -13.28 -28.96
CA ASP A 719 -19.19 -12.13 -28.06
C ASP A 719 -17.79 -11.52 -28.00
N TYR A 720 -17.42 -10.82 -29.09
CA TYR A 720 -16.11 -10.20 -29.25
C TYR A 720 -15.80 -9.08 -28.25
N PRO A 721 -16.75 -8.20 -27.86
CA PRO A 721 -16.49 -7.19 -26.82
C PRO A 721 -16.07 -7.81 -25.48
N THR A 722 -16.81 -8.83 -25.00
CA THR A 722 -16.48 -9.49 -23.74
C THR A 722 -15.18 -10.29 -23.84
N ALA A 723 -14.92 -10.92 -25.00
CA ALA A 723 -13.64 -11.59 -25.25
C ALA A 723 -12.47 -10.60 -25.16
N HIS A 724 -12.59 -9.43 -25.79
CA HIS A 724 -11.58 -8.38 -25.75
C HIS A 724 -11.29 -7.91 -24.32
N GLU A 725 -12.33 -7.63 -23.51
CA GLU A 725 -12.16 -7.22 -22.11
C GLU A 725 -11.40 -8.29 -21.28
N ARG A 726 -11.72 -9.57 -21.49
CA ARG A 726 -11.06 -10.68 -20.77
C ARG A 726 -9.61 -10.84 -21.18
N HIS A 727 -9.30 -10.74 -22.47
CA HIS A 727 -7.91 -10.81 -22.94
C HIS A 727 -7.11 -9.59 -22.48
N MET A 728 -7.71 -8.40 -22.36
CA MET A 728 -7.05 -7.21 -21.79
C MET A 728 -6.67 -7.42 -20.33
N LYS A 729 -7.60 -7.96 -19.53
CA LYS A 729 -7.33 -8.31 -18.12
C LYS A 729 -6.24 -9.37 -18.00
N ALA A 730 -6.27 -10.40 -18.86
CA ALA A 730 -5.23 -11.43 -18.89
C ALA A 730 -3.85 -10.86 -19.26
N LEU A 731 -3.79 -9.97 -20.26
CA LEU A 731 -2.55 -9.28 -20.66
C LEU A 731 -1.98 -8.45 -19.51
N LYS A 732 -2.82 -7.64 -18.84
CA LYS A 732 -2.40 -6.81 -17.70
C LYS A 732 -1.80 -7.65 -16.58
N LEU A 733 -2.45 -8.75 -16.20
CA LEU A 733 -1.93 -9.68 -15.19
C LEU A 733 -0.62 -10.35 -15.62
N GLY A 734 -0.49 -10.67 -16.91
CA GLY A 734 0.76 -11.19 -17.49
C GLY A 734 1.92 -10.19 -17.36
N GLN A 735 1.66 -8.90 -17.63
CA GLN A 735 2.63 -7.82 -17.49
C GLN A 735 3.04 -7.59 -16.02
N GLU A 736 2.08 -7.56 -15.10
CA GLU A 736 2.33 -7.36 -13.66
C GLU A 736 3.14 -8.51 -13.04
N THR A 737 2.95 -9.74 -13.51
CA THR A 737 3.67 -10.92 -13.02
C THR A 737 4.99 -11.21 -13.74
N GLY A 738 5.30 -10.45 -14.81
CA GLY A 738 6.46 -10.71 -15.66
C GLY A 738 6.40 -12.04 -16.43
N ASP A 739 5.21 -12.64 -16.60
CA ASP A 739 5.05 -13.91 -17.32
C ASP A 739 5.12 -13.71 -18.84
N ARG A 740 6.26 -14.11 -19.41
CA ARG A 740 6.54 -14.01 -20.84
C ARG A 740 5.81 -15.04 -21.71
N SER A 741 5.08 -15.99 -21.12
CA SER A 741 4.31 -17.00 -21.87
C SER A 741 2.85 -16.60 -22.07
N LEU A 742 2.21 -16.01 -21.05
CA LEU A 742 0.81 -15.57 -21.12
C LEU A 742 0.64 -14.30 -21.94
N GLN A 743 1.55 -13.32 -21.77
CA GLN A 743 1.46 -12.01 -22.41
C GLN A 743 1.32 -12.12 -23.95
N PRO A 744 2.22 -12.79 -24.68
CA PRO A 744 2.16 -12.83 -26.16
C PRO A 744 0.90 -13.52 -26.68
N SER A 745 0.44 -14.58 -26.00
CA SER A 745 -0.78 -15.29 -26.38
C SER A 745 -2.01 -14.40 -26.17
N ALA A 746 -2.11 -13.72 -25.02
CA ALA A 746 -3.20 -12.77 -24.76
C ALA A 746 -3.18 -11.60 -25.76
N THR A 747 -2.01 -11.08 -26.12
CA THR A 747 -1.85 -10.03 -27.14
C THR A 747 -2.35 -10.49 -28.50
N ALA A 748 -1.99 -11.70 -28.96
CA ALA A 748 -2.51 -12.24 -30.23
C ALA A 748 -4.05 -12.36 -30.22
N ARG A 749 -4.64 -12.78 -29.09
CA ARG A 749 -6.09 -12.88 -28.91
C ARG A 749 -6.80 -11.53 -28.88
N LEU A 750 -6.16 -10.50 -28.32
CA LEU A 750 -6.63 -9.12 -28.41
C LEU A 750 -6.67 -8.64 -29.84
N GLY A 751 -5.62 -8.92 -30.60
CA GLY A 751 -5.55 -8.60 -32.03
C GLY A 751 -6.67 -9.26 -32.83
N ALA A 752 -6.95 -10.54 -32.57
CA ALA A 752 -8.07 -11.25 -33.18
C ALA A 752 -9.43 -10.65 -32.80
N SER A 753 -9.62 -10.27 -31.53
CA SER A 753 -10.85 -9.63 -31.05
C SER A 753 -11.05 -8.23 -31.64
N ALA A 754 -9.97 -7.43 -31.71
CA ALA A 754 -9.98 -6.10 -32.32
C ALA A 754 -10.33 -6.17 -33.82
N LEU A 755 -9.79 -7.16 -34.55
CA LEU A 755 -10.16 -7.41 -35.94
C LEU A 755 -11.67 -7.63 -36.10
N LYS A 756 -12.29 -8.41 -35.21
CA LYS A 756 -13.74 -8.66 -35.23
C LYS A 756 -14.59 -7.46 -34.80
N LEU A 757 -14.01 -6.54 -34.04
CA LEU A 757 -14.62 -5.27 -33.65
C LEU A 757 -14.41 -4.16 -34.71
N ASN A 758 -13.75 -4.47 -35.83
CA ASN A 758 -13.34 -3.52 -36.87
C ASN A 758 -12.36 -2.44 -36.39
N ASP A 759 -11.65 -2.69 -35.29
CA ASP A 759 -10.52 -1.87 -34.85
C ASP A 759 -9.24 -2.40 -35.52
N TYR A 760 -9.05 -1.99 -36.78
CA TYR A 760 -7.93 -2.49 -37.59
C TYR A 760 -6.58 -1.95 -37.14
N GLU A 761 -6.53 -0.76 -36.56
CA GLU A 761 -5.30 -0.17 -36.01
C GLU A 761 -4.85 -0.91 -34.74
N GLY A 762 -5.79 -1.15 -33.81
CA GLY A 762 -5.54 -1.97 -32.64
C GLY A 762 -5.18 -3.41 -33.01
N ALA A 763 -5.90 -4.02 -33.97
CA ALA A 763 -5.60 -5.35 -34.47
C ALA A 763 -4.17 -5.45 -35.04
N TYR A 764 -3.76 -4.49 -35.88
CA TYR A 764 -2.41 -4.43 -36.42
C TYR A 764 -1.37 -4.34 -35.30
N THR A 765 -1.56 -3.42 -34.36
CA THR A 765 -0.64 -3.19 -33.24
C THR A 765 -0.44 -4.45 -32.42
N PHE A 766 -1.53 -5.07 -31.94
CA PHE A 766 -1.46 -6.26 -31.11
C PHE A 766 -0.91 -7.47 -31.87
N LEU A 767 -1.38 -7.73 -33.09
CA LEU A 767 -0.94 -8.91 -33.85
C LEU A 767 0.54 -8.82 -34.23
N THR A 768 1.04 -7.64 -34.59
CA THR A 768 2.46 -7.46 -34.93
C THR A 768 3.36 -7.53 -33.70
N GLU A 769 2.94 -6.98 -32.56
CA GLU A 769 3.66 -7.14 -31.28
C GLU A 769 3.79 -8.63 -30.92
N ALA A 770 2.68 -9.38 -30.94
CA ALA A 770 2.70 -10.81 -30.66
C ALA A 770 3.56 -11.60 -31.67
N LEU A 771 3.49 -11.25 -32.96
CA LEU A 771 4.24 -11.91 -34.02
C LEU A 771 5.75 -11.73 -33.86
N THR A 772 6.21 -10.52 -33.51
CA THR A 772 7.64 -10.25 -33.28
C THR A 772 8.18 -11.04 -32.09
N PHE A 773 7.38 -11.17 -31.03
CA PHE A 773 7.73 -12.05 -29.92
C PHE A 773 7.84 -13.51 -30.39
N PHE A 774 6.81 -14.02 -31.07
CA PHE A 774 6.80 -15.42 -31.49
C PHE A 774 7.92 -15.77 -32.46
N GLN A 775 8.34 -14.84 -33.33
CA GLN A 775 9.47 -15.02 -34.23
C GLN A 775 10.78 -15.36 -33.50
N THR A 776 11.01 -14.73 -32.34
CA THR A 776 12.23 -14.92 -31.53
C THR A 776 12.11 -16.05 -30.50
N SER A 777 10.94 -16.69 -30.42
CA SER A 777 10.63 -17.76 -29.46
C SER A 777 10.45 -19.11 -30.16
N ASP A 778 10.54 -20.22 -29.41
CA ASP A 778 10.24 -21.56 -29.94
C ASP A 778 8.73 -21.85 -30.11
N MET A 779 7.84 -20.85 -29.97
CA MET A 779 6.37 -21.03 -29.99
C MET A 779 5.77 -21.01 -31.42
N LYS A 780 6.24 -21.91 -32.28
CA LYS A 780 5.87 -21.93 -33.72
C LYS A 780 4.37 -22.13 -34.00
N ARG A 781 3.64 -22.79 -33.10
CA ARG A 781 2.17 -22.96 -33.21
C ARG A 781 1.42 -21.64 -33.04
N GLU A 782 1.83 -20.81 -32.08
CA GLU A 782 1.23 -19.49 -31.87
C GLU A 782 1.58 -18.53 -33.03
N LEU A 783 2.80 -18.65 -33.58
CA LEU A 783 3.21 -17.92 -34.78
C LEU A 783 2.28 -18.21 -35.96
N ALA A 784 2.03 -19.50 -36.26
CA ALA A 784 1.15 -19.90 -37.36
C ALA A 784 -0.28 -19.36 -37.19
N ARG A 785 -0.83 -19.41 -35.97
CA ARG A 785 -2.14 -18.84 -35.65
C ARG A 785 -2.18 -17.32 -35.87
N THR A 786 -1.15 -16.63 -35.39
CA THR A 786 -1.05 -15.16 -35.50
C THR A 786 -0.96 -14.73 -36.97
N LEU A 787 -0.22 -15.46 -37.80
CA LEU A 787 -0.19 -15.22 -39.26
C LEU A 787 -1.58 -15.40 -39.90
N GLY A 788 -2.37 -16.37 -39.44
CA GLY A 788 -3.77 -16.54 -39.85
C GLY A 788 -4.64 -15.33 -39.52
N TYR A 789 -4.52 -14.76 -38.32
CA TYR A 789 -5.24 -13.54 -37.96
C TYR A 789 -4.80 -12.32 -38.78
N ILE A 790 -3.51 -12.19 -39.06
CA ILE A 790 -2.99 -11.11 -39.90
C ILE A 790 -3.44 -11.26 -41.36
N ALA A 791 -3.60 -12.49 -41.86
CA ALA A 791 -4.24 -12.72 -43.16
C ALA A 791 -5.68 -12.17 -43.19
N GLY A 792 -6.44 -12.36 -42.10
CA GLY A 792 -7.78 -11.77 -41.93
C GLY A 792 -7.76 -10.24 -41.92
N LEU A 793 -6.77 -9.64 -41.25
CA LEU A 793 -6.55 -8.19 -41.25
C LEU A 793 -6.21 -7.65 -42.64
N ALA A 794 -5.32 -8.31 -43.38
CA ALA A 794 -4.96 -7.95 -44.74
C ALA A 794 -6.18 -7.97 -45.68
N LEU A 795 -7.05 -8.96 -45.51
CA LEU A 795 -8.30 -9.05 -46.26
C LEU A 795 -9.24 -7.89 -45.91
N ALA A 796 -9.41 -7.57 -44.63
CA ALA A 796 -10.25 -6.46 -44.17
C ALA A 796 -9.76 -5.09 -44.67
N GLN A 797 -8.45 -4.94 -44.87
CA GLN A 797 -7.81 -3.76 -45.46
C GLN A 797 -7.83 -3.76 -47.01
N GLY A 798 -8.53 -4.70 -47.66
CA GLY A 798 -8.65 -4.73 -49.12
C GLY A 798 -7.40 -5.23 -49.85
N GLN A 799 -6.52 -6.00 -49.19
CA GLN A 799 -5.30 -6.57 -49.78
C GLN A 799 -5.41 -8.11 -49.92
N PRO A 800 -6.32 -8.64 -50.78
CA PRO A 800 -6.61 -10.08 -50.87
C PRO A 800 -5.41 -10.93 -51.31
N GLN A 801 -4.49 -10.37 -52.11
CA GLN A 801 -3.29 -11.09 -52.54
C GLN A 801 -2.33 -11.35 -51.36
N LYS A 802 -2.11 -10.34 -50.51
CA LYS A 802 -1.31 -10.50 -49.28
C LYS A 802 -2.00 -11.40 -48.27
N ALA A 803 -3.34 -11.32 -48.16
CA ALA A 803 -4.11 -12.23 -47.33
C ALA A 803 -3.86 -13.70 -47.71
N LEU A 804 -3.89 -14.05 -48.99
CA LEU A 804 -3.59 -15.42 -49.45
C LEU A 804 -2.13 -15.83 -49.25
N GLN A 805 -1.17 -14.90 -49.41
CA GLN A 805 0.25 -15.18 -49.11
C GLN A 805 0.45 -15.54 -47.63
N LEU A 806 -0.10 -14.73 -46.72
CA LEU A 806 0.01 -14.97 -45.29
C LEU A 806 -0.77 -16.20 -44.83
N ALA A 807 -1.95 -16.45 -45.40
CA ALA A 807 -2.72 -17.66 -45.15
C ALA A 807 -1.97 -18.91 -45.63
N GLY A 808 -1.36 -18.87 -46.83
CA GLY A 808 -0.54 -19.96 -47.35
C GLY A 808 0.69 -20.25 -46.49
N ALA A 809 1.36 -19.21 -45.98
CA ALA A 809 2.47 -19.36 -45.03
C ALA A 809 2.02 -19.97 -43.70
N ALA A 810 0.89 -19.52 -43.15
CA ALA A 810 0.28 -20.11 -41.96
C ALA A 810 -0.06 -21.59 -42.17
N ALA A 811 -0.71 -21.93 -43.28
CA ALA A 811 -1.07 -23.31 -43.63
C ALA A 811 0.17 -24.22 -43.76
N GLN A 812 1.23 -23.73 -44.39
CA GLN A 812 2.48 -24.48 -44.50
C GLN A 812 3.13 -24.75 -43.15
N LEU A 813 3.15 -23.74 -42.26
CA LEU A 813 3.65 -23.91 -40.90
C LEU A 813 2.82 -24.93 -40.11
N ARG A 814 1.49 -24.91 -40.24
CA ARG A 814 0.60 -25.89 -39.59
C ARG A 814 0.87 -27.32 -40.09
N LEU A 815 1.06 -27.50 -41.39
CA LEU A 815 1.42 -28.78 -42.02
C LEU A 815 2.75 -29.32 -41.48
N VAL A 816 3.79 -28.48 -41.43
CA VAL A 816 5.12 -28.88 -40.93
C VAL A 816 5.08 -29.26 -39.44
N LEU A 817 4.21 -28.62 -38.65
CA LEU A 817 4.09 -28.84 -37.21
C LEU A 817 3.11 -29.95 -36.82
N ASP A 818 2.43 -30.58 -37.79
CA ASP A 818 1.32 -31.52 -37.59
C ASP A 818 0.30 -30.99 -36.57
N PHE A 819 -0.08 -29.73 -36.75
CA PHE A 819 -0.88 -28.98 -35.78
C PHE A 819 -2.31 -28.74 -36.28
N CYS A 820 -3.29 -29.25 -35.55
CA CYS A 820 -4.71 -28.96 -35.76
C CYS A 820 -5.16 -27.75 -34.91
N GLU A 821 -5.83 -26.80 -35.56
CA GLU A 821 -6.43 -25.65 -34.90
C GLU A 821 -7.72 -26.00 -34.14
N LEU A 822 -8.11 -25.12 -33.22
CA LEU A 822 -9.43 -25.23 -32.58
C LEU A 822 -10.52 -25.05 -33.67
N PRO A 823 -11.68 -25.71 -33.55
CA PRO A 823 -12.69 -25.70 -34.62
C PRO A 823 -13.10 -24.30 -35.10
N TYR A 824 -13.23 -23.34 -34.18
CA TYR A 824 -13.56 -21.96 -34.53
C TYR A 824 -12.39 -21.22 -35.23
N GLU A 825 -11.14 -21.52 -34.86
CA GLU A 825 -9.95 -20.93 -35.50
C GLU A 825 -9.82 -21.43 -36.95
N GLN A 826 -10.04 -22.73 -37.16
CA GLN A 826 -10.08 -23.31 -38.49
C GLN A 826 -11.20 -22.69 -39.32
N ALA A 827 -12.40 -22.53 -38.76
CA ALA A 827 -13.52 -21.90 -39.46
C ALA A 827 -13.23 -20.44 -39.86
N GLU A 828 -12.58 -19.67 -38.99
CA GLU A 828 -12.14 -18.29 -39.25
C GLU A 828 -11.08 -18.21 -40.35
N PHE A 829 -10.11 -19.14 -40.31
CA PHE A 829 -9.09 -19.26 -41.34
C PHE A 829 -9.69 -19.61 -42.70
N ASP A 830 -10.56 -20.63 -42.75
CA ASP A 830 -11.21 -21.08 -43.99
C ASP A 830 -12.10 -19.98 -44.58
N GLN A 831 -12.81 -19.23 -43.74
CA GLN A 831 -13.59 -18.07 -44.18
C GLN A 831 -12.71 -16.98 -44.80
N THR A 832 -11.58 -16.68 -44.17
CA THR A 832 -10.61 -15.69 -44.67
C THR A 832 -10.05 -16.13 -46.03
N GLU A 833 -9.62 -17.39 -46.15
CA GLU A 833 -9.10 -17.93 -47.40
C GLU A 833 -10.17 -17.87 -48.51
N ALA A 834 -11.37 -18.38 -48.23
CA ALA A 834 -12.45 -18.42 -49.20
C ALA A 834 -12.87 -17.02 -49.67
N ALA A 835 -12.92 -16.04 -48.76
CA ALA A 835 -13.24 -14.66 -49.09
C ALA A 835 -12.13 -13.99 -49.92
N ALA A 836 -10.85 -14.20 -49.59
CA ALA A 836 -9.74 -13.68 -50.37
C ALA A 836 -9.70 -14.27 -51.79
N ARG A 837 -9.96 -15.58 -51.95
CA ARG A 837 -10.04 -16.23 -53.27
C ARG A 837 -11.18 -15.69 -54.13
N ARG A 838 -12.31 -15.28 -53.54
CA ARG A 838 -13.44 -14.70 -54.30
C ARG A 838 -13.15 -13.31 -54.86
N LEU A 839 -12.18 -12.59 -54.29
CA LEU A 839 -11.80 -11.24 -54.71
C LEU A 839 -10.71 -11.22 -55.80
N LEU A 840 -10.18 -12.39 -56.18
CA LEU A 840 -9.08 -12.54 -57.14
C LEU A 840 -9.47 -13.51 -58.25
N ASP A 841 -8.81 -13.42 -59.40
CA ASP A 841 -8.87 -14.49 -60.41
C ASP A 841 -8.10 -15.74 -59.93
N GLU A 842 -8.42 -16.89 -60.53
CA GLU A 842 -7.91 -18.19 -60.10
C GLU A 842 -6.39 -18.31 -60.20
N GLU A 843 -5.78 -17.73 -61.24
CA GLU A 843 -4.33 -17.77 -61.46
C GLU A 843 -3.58 -16.92 -60.43
N THR A 844 -4.05 -15.69 -60.18
CA THR A 844 -3.50 -14.81 -59.15
C THR A 844 -3.66 -15.41 -57.75
N ALA A 845 -4.82 -16.00 -57.45
CA ALA A 845 -5.09 -16.64 -56.17
C ALA A 845 -4.18 -17.87 -55.94
N ALA A 846 -4.01 -18.73 -56.95
CA ALA A 846 -3.11 -19.89 -56.87
C ALA A 846 -1.64 -19.46 -56.70
N THR A 847 -1.21 -18.43 -57.43
CA THR A 847 0.15 -17.88 -57.34
C THR A 847 0.43 -17.28 -55.97
N ALA A 848 -0.51 -16.50 -55.42
CA ALA A 848 -0.38 -15.91 -54.09
C ALA A 848 -0.28 -16.96 -52.98
N TRP A 849 -1.13 -17.99 -53.04
CA TRP A 849 -1.09 -19.10 -52.09
C TRP A 849 0.23 -19.89 -52.14
N ALA A 850 0.67 -20.26 -53.35
CA ALA A 850 1.92 -20.99 -53.54
C ALA A 850 3.14 -20.15 -53.10
N ALA A 851 3.14 -18.85 -53.38
CA ALA A 851 4.16 -17.93 -52.88
C ALA A 851 4.21 -17.91 -51.35
N GLY A 852 3.04 -17.91 -50.69
CA GLY A 852 2.93 -18.03 -49.23
C GLY A 852 3.51 -19.33 -48.69
N GLN A 853 3.15 -20.47 -49.29
CA GLN A 853 3.67 -21.79 -48.89
C GLN A 853 5.20 -21.91 -49.05
N ALA A 854 5.80 -21.14 -49.96
CA ALA A 854 7.24 -21.13 -50.19
C ALA A 854 8.01 -20.19 -49.23
N MET A 855 7.33 -19.38 -48.41
CA MET A 855 8.00 -18.43 -47.53
C MET A 855 8.72 -19.12 -46.36
N SER A 856 9.91 -18.63 -46.03
CA SER A 856 10.50 -18.90 -44.72
C SER A 856 9.71 -18.19 -43.61
N VAL A 857 9.92 -18.59 -42.35
CA VAL A 857 9.31 -17.92 -41.19
C VAL A 857 9.62 -16.43 -41.19
N GLU A 858 10.87 -16.05 -41.46
CA GLU A 858 11.33 -14.66 -41.49
C GLU A 858 10.66 -13.86 -42.62
N GLN A 859 10.49 -14.49 -43.79
CA GLN A 859 9.82 -13.87 -44.94
C GLN A 859 8.32 -13.66 -44.66
N ALA A 860 7.65 -14.63 -44.04
CA ALA A 860 6.25 -14.51 -43.66
C ALA A 860 6.04 -13.42 -42.60
N VAL A 861 6.92 -13.36 -41.59
CA VAL A 861 6.88 -12.30 -40.57
C VAL A 861 7.14 -10.92 -41.19
N HIS A 862 8.14 -10.80 -42.06
CA HIS A 862 8.41 -9.54 -42.76
C HIS A 862 7.20 -9.10 -43.61
N CYS A 863 6.58 -10.03 -44.36
CA CYS A 863 5.38 -9.75 -45.13
C CYS A 863 4.26 -9.19 -44.23
N ALA A 864 4.00 -9.82 -43.08
CA ALA A 864 3.01 -9.37 -42.11
C ALA A 864 3.30 -7.96 -41.56
N LEU A 865 4.56 -7.63 -41.26
CA LEU A 865 4.96 -6.32 -40.73
C LEU A 865 4.85 -5.17 -41.76
N THR A 866 4.62 -5.47 -43.04
CA THR A 866 4.45 -4.44 -44.09
C THR A 866 2.99 -4.02 -44.32
N LEU A 867 2.03 -4.57 -43.56
CA LEU A 867 0.60 -4.29 -43.66
C LEU A 867 0.14 -2.96 -43.02
N LYS A 868 1.02 -1.96 -42.90
CA LYS A 868 0.72 -0.70 -42.18
C LYS A 868 -0.68 -0.18 -42.53
N PRO A 869 -1.51 0.17 -41.53
CA PRO A 869 -2.85 0.71 -41.79
C PRO A 869 -2.76 1.97 -42.64
N GLU A 870 -3.65 2.10 -43.63
CA GLU A 870 -3.86 3.39 -44.31
C GLU A 870 -4.47 4.34 -43.27
N SER A 871 -3.78 5.46 -43.01
CA SER A 871 -4.15 6.49 -42.05
C SER A 871 -5.43 7.23 -42.40
#